data_AF-A0A954QAR9-F1
#
_entry.id   AF-A0A954QAR9-F1
#
_cell.length_a   1.000
_cell.length_b   1.000
_cell.length_c   1.000
_cell.angle_alpha   90.00
_cell.angle_beta   90.00
_cell.angle_gamma   90.00
#
_symmetry.space_group_name_H-M   'P 1'
#
loop_
_entity.id
_entity.type
_entity.pdbx_description
1 polymer ?
#
loop_
_entity_poly.entity_id
_entity_poly.type
_entity_poly.pdbx_seq_one_letter_code
_entity_poly.pdbx_strand_id
1 'polypeptide(L)'
;MRTTERTANEIEEAIAAHDRQVTKSGVEIWIGAEPTFTDRFSTAAEWRTAALGSDKEERARRFIRELAATSPGCVVLRTVGRQYPGESKPRWNFGIYSRRDGQPVWQGPPDPIVRPAPTNEQQLEQLRATLAAELQAGGLYTRIDLPDQAWGVRLLFADSEKRLQHDWQSDTDVRRARLQSQPIPDKGQRDALADRGVYLVAIGLCDDDFADDQNHVQVELPEFAGVEQWLRFIETLGRAANVVGIGALVLTGYSPPVNERVAWTTATPDPGVLEINMAPCPTLTGFYAEQRRLHAAAESVGLSAFQLFFNGEVVDSGGGQHLTFGGLSPETSPFFVEPRLLPRLISYLNRHPSLSYWFAVRSVGSCSQQPRPDEVSAESLDGLSVNLDRLFQRPAVDPEVLWRSLSPFLCDRFGNTHRCEINVEKLWNPYVAGRGCLGLAELRAFRMMRSSDDAAAVAALMRTLVAWLAQSDTPTSMIQWGTRLHDRFSLPFYLLRDLREVLSEIQDAGFGVEDVLAQRVLDDSQLVLGECDLNGARLVVRQAIDFWPVVGDPSAANQTSRIMDSSTSRIEIALELPASTSADESQWELTMLGHTVPWVREKEDDRTVLLRGVRYKTFHPLIPISPMVEVLDPLEFCLSSPGKEQAWRVRLFNWQPDRRAYDGL
;
A
#
# COMPACT_ATOMS: atom_id res chain seq x y z
N MET A 1 -21.08 9.50 -23.39
CA MET A 1 -20.41 10.78 -23.73
C MET A 1 -19.00 10.67 -23.17
N ARG A 2 -18.02 10.41 -24.04
CA ARG A 2 -16.63 10.11 -23.64
C ARG A 2 -16.02 11.35 -22.99
N THR A 3 -15.45 11.17 -21.80
CA THR A 3 -14.69 12.17 -21.05
C THR A 3 -13.64 12.80 -21.98
N THR A 4 -13.83 14.08 -22.25
CA THR A 4 -12.80 14.97 -22.78
C THR A 4 -11.52 14.77 -21.98
N GLU A 5 -10.39 14.64 -22.67
CA GLU A 5 -9.04 14.77 -22.12
C GLU A 5 -8.95 16.12 -21.40
N ARG A 6 -9.35 16.14 -20.14
CA ARG A 6 -9.09 17.25 -19.23
C ARG A 6 -7.58 17.32 -19.06
N THR A 7 -7.02 18.50 -19.27
CA THR A 7 -5.57 18.65 -19.36
C THR A 7 -4.92 18.37 -18.00
N ALA A 8 -3.67 17.87 -17.99
CA ALA A 8 -2.92 17.63 -16.74
C ALA A 8 -2.92 18.86 -15.80
N ASN A 9 -3.03 20.07 -16.37
CA ASN A 9 -3.15 21.32 -15.62
C ASN A 9 -4.40 21.38 -14.73
N GLU A 10 -5.56 20.84 -15.16
CA GLU A 10 -6.80 20.88 -14.36
C GLU A 10 -6.68 20.03 -13.09
N ILE A 11 -5.98 18.90 -13.17
CA ILE A 11 -5.72 18.02 -12.02
C ILE A 11 -4.77 18.70 -11.05
N GLU A 12 -3.69 19.31 -11.53
CA GLU A 12 -2.73 20.04 -10.69
C GLU A 12 -3.40 21.24 -9.99
N GLU A 13 -4.25 21.98 -10.69
CA GLU A 13 -5.03 23.09 -10.11
C GLU A 13 -6.01 22.62 -9.03
N ALA A 14 -6.70 21.51 -9.26
CA ALA A 14 -7.61 20.89 -8.29
C ALA A 14 -6.84 20.41 -7.04
N ILE A 15 -5.70 19.75 -7.22
CA ILE A 15 -4.84 19.31 -6.12
C ILE A 15 -4.37 20.51 -5.28
N ALA A 16 -3.96 21.59 -5.92
CA ALA A 16 -3.57 22.81 -5.21
C ALA A 16 -4.74 23.48 -4.47
N ALA A 17 -5.96 23.39 -5.01
CA ALA A 17 -7.17 23.87 -4.35
C ALA A 17 -7.51 23.04 -3.11
N HIS A 18 -7.44 21.72 -3.20
CA HIS A 18 -7.58 20.79 -2.09
C HIS A 18 -6.56 21.10 -0.97
N ASP A 19 -5.29 21.32 -1.29
CA ASP A 19 -4.28 21.69 -0.29
C ASP A 19 -4.60 23.01 0.43
N ARG A 20 -5.13 24.01 -0.27
CA ARG A 20 -5.59 25.27 0.35
C ARG A 20 -6.78 25.02 1.28
N GLN A 21 -7.70 24.14 0.91
CA GLN A 21 -8.87 23.79 1.73
C GLN A 21 -8.45 23.09 3.02
N VAL A 22 -7.60 22.06 2.94
CA VAL A 22 -7.08 21.36 4.13
C VAL A 22 -6.26 22.29 5.00
N THR A 23 -5.45 23.18 4.43
CA THR A 23 -4.71 24.18 5.22
C THR A 23 -5.65 25.10 6.02
N LYS A 24 -6.77 25.54 5.42
CA LYS A 24 -7.78 26.37 6.11
C LYS A 24 -8.48 25.65 7.27
N SER A 25 -8.52 24.32 7.22
CA SER A 25 -9.09 23.48 8.28
C SER A 25 -8.30 23.56 9.60
N GLY A 26 -7.03 23.98 9.54
CA GLY A 26 -6.14 24.03 10.70
C GLY A 26 -5.62 22.67 11.17
N VAL A 27 -6.00 21.57 10.50
CA VAL A 27 -5.56 20.21 10.82
C VAL A 27 -4.38 19.83 9.92
N GLU A 28 -3.28 19.40 10.53
CA GLU A 28 -2.11 18.90 9.81
C GLU A 28 -2.33 17.43 9.42
N ILE A 29 -2.35 17.14 8.12
CA ILE A 29 -2.63 15.80 7.59
C ILE A 29 -1.61 15.44 6.52
N TRP A 30 -0.69 14.55 6.90
CA TRP A 30 0.30 13.95 6.01
C TRP A 30 -0.26 12.68 5.37
N ILE A 31 0.19 12.39 4.14
CA ILE A 31 -0.30 11.30 3.30
C ILE A 31 0.86 10.39 2.91
N GLY A 32 0.83 9.14 3.35
CA GLY A 32 1.70 8.06 2.90
C GLY A 32 0.96 7.08 1.99
N ALA A 33 1.71 6.27 1.26
CA ALA A 33 1.19 5.12 0.53
C ALA A 33 2.23 3.99 0.47
N GLU A 34 1.76 2.78 0.17
CA GLU A 34 2.59 1.61 -0.10
C GLU A 34 2.28 1.07 -1.52
N PRO A 35 2.58 1.80 -2.62
CA PRO A 35 2.24 1.34 -3.96
C PRO A 35 3.02 0.09 -4.38
N THR A 36 2.38 -0.76 -5.18
CA THR A 36 2.92 -2.07 -5.59
C THR A 36 2.92 -2.22 -7.10
N PHE A 37 4.03 -2.71 -7.65
CA PHE A 37 4.22 -2.90 -9.09
C PHE A 37 4.61 -4.34 -9.43
N THR A 38 4.28 -4.80 -10.63
CA THR A 38 4.53 -6.19 -11.06
C THR A 38 4.87 -6.25 -12.54
N ASP A 39 5.48 -7.35 -13.00
CA ASP A 39 5.63 -7.61 -14.43
C ASP A 39 4.36 -8.29 -14.96
N ARG A 40 3.51 -7.52 -15.65
CA ARG A 40 2.23 -8.00 -16.19
C ARG A 40 2.34 -9.09 -17.25
N PHE A 41 3.52 -9.35 -17.80
CA PHE A 41 3.74 -10.39 -18.82
C PHE A 41 4.43 -11.63 -18.25
N SER A 42 4.90 -11.57 -17.00
CA SER A 42 5.72 -12.66 -16.45
C SER A 42 4.88 -13.77 -15.83
N THR A 43 5.24 -15.00 -16.16
CA THR A 43 4.73 -16.20 -15.48
C THR A 43 5.68 -16.73 -14.41
N ALA A 44 6.81 -16.06 -14.16
CA ALA A 44 7.82 -16.48 -13.19
C ALA A 44 7.25 -16.45 -11.76
N ALA A 45 7.78 -17.31 -10.89
CA ALA A 45 7.29 -17.44 -9.51
C ALA A 45 7.41 -16.12 -8.74
N GLU A 46 8.50 -15.37 -8.91
CA GLU A 46 8.72 -14.08 -8.23
C GLU A 46 7.62 -13.03 -8.55
N TRP A 47 7.01 -13.09 -9.73
CA TRP A 47 5.95 -12.17 -10.16
C TRP A 47 4.54 -12.75 -9.97
N ARG A 48 4.41 -13.94 -9.38
CA ARG A 48 3.11 -14.57 -9.10
C ARG A 48 2.90 -14.98 -7.64
N THR A 49 3.87 -15.62 -7.01
CA THR A 49 3.69 -16.27 -5.69
C THR A 49 4.90 -16.15 -4.75
N ALA A 50 6.12 -16.05 -5.28
CA ALA A 50 7.33 -15.94 -4.48
C ALA A 50 7.67 -14.46 -4.24
N ALA A 51 8.26 -14.18 -3.07
CA ALA A 51 8.73 -12.84 -2.77
C ALA A 51 10.03 -12.51 -3.52
N LEU A 52 10.97 -13.45 -3.56
CA LEU A 52 12.31 -13.25 -4.11
C LEU A 52 12.46 -13.87 -5.51
N GLY A 53 13.36 -13.26 -6.30
CA GLY A 53 13.87 -13.79 -7.55
C GLY A 53 14.84 -12.78 -8.20
N SER A 54 15.64 -13.26 -9.15
CA SER A 54 16.75 -12.49 -9.73
C SER A 54 16.27 -11.35 -10.64
N ASP A 55 15.22 -11.56 -11.43
CA ASP A 55 14.68 -10.51 -12.31
C ASP A 55 14.02 -9.40 -11.48
N LYS A 56 13.30 -9.75 -10.41
CA LYS A 56 12.73 -8.77 -9.48
C LYS A 56 13.80 -7.93 -8.81
N GLU A 57 14.87 -8.55 -8.33
CA GLU A 57 15.96 -7.81 -7.69
C GLU A 57 16.65 -6.86 -8.68
N GLU A 58 16.94 -7.31 -9.90
CA GLU A 58 17.57 -6.47 -10.93
C GLU A 58 16.66 -5.29 -11.31
N ARG A 59 15.35 -5.53 -11.49
CA ARG A 59 14.39 -4.45 -11.75
C ARG A 59 14.24 -3.50 -10.57
N ALA A 60 14.33 -3.98 -9.33
CA ALA A 60 14.35 -3.12 -8.15
C ALA A 60 15.60 -2.22 -8.13
N ARG A 61 16.77 -2.74 -8.46
CA ARG A 61 18.02 -1.94 -8.58
C ARG A 61 17.88 -0.88 -9.67
N ARG A 62 17.35 -1.24 -10.83
CA ARG A 62 17.06 -0.29 -11.93
C ARG A 62 16.01 0.75 -11.52
N PHE A 63 14.96 0.36 -10.81
CA PHE A 63 13.94 1.28 -10.31
C PHE A 63 14.58 2.34 -9.39
N ILE A 64 15.46 1.92 -8.49
CA ILE A 64 16.21 2.81 -7.60
C ILE A 64 17.17 3.73 -8.38
N ARG A 65 17.76 3.26 -9.48
CA ARG A 65 18.56 4.11 -10.39
C ARG A 65 17.73 5.28 -10.93
N GLU A 66 16.54 4.99 -11.43
CA GLU A 66 15.63 5.99 -12.03
C GLU A 66 15.16 7.03 -10.99
N LEU A 67 14.84 6.56 -9.79
CA LEU A 67 14.56 7.46 -8.68
C LEU A 67 15.80 8.29 -8.30
N ALA A 68 16.98 7.69 -8.13
CA ALA A 68 18.19 8.43 -7.78
C ALA A 68 18.55 9.51 -8.82
N ALA A 69 18.32 9.24 -10.11
CA ALA A 69 18.54 10.21 -11.20
C ALA A 69 17.68 11.47 -11.08
N THR A 70 16.52 11.37 -10.42
CA THR A 70 15.57 12.48 -10.19
C THR A 70 15.66 13.06 -8.76
N SER A 71 16.57 12.57 -7.91
CA SER A 71 16.89 13.14 -6.60
C SER A 71 18.38 13.44 -6.45
N PRO A 72 18.88 14.55 -7.01
CA PRO A 72 20.27 14.96 -6.84
C PRO A 72 20.66 15.06 -5.36
N GLY A 73 21.78 14.45 -4.99
CA GLY A 73 22.29 14.48 -3.62
C GLY A 73 21.55 13.54 -2.64
N CYS A 74 20.73 12.60 -3.13
CA CYS A 74 20.21 11.54 -2.28
C CYS A 74 21.27 10.51 -1.87
N VAL A 75 21.05 9.83 -0.75
CA VAL A 75 21.78 8.62 -0.38
C VAL A 75 21.02 7.40 -0.90
N VAL A 76 21.69 6.51 -1.63
CA VAL A 76 21.21 5.14 -1.87
C VAL A 76 21.77 4.24 -0.79
N LEU A 77 20.92 3.43 -0.15
CA LEU A 77 21.31 2.58 0.99
C LEU A 77 20.60 1.23 0.94
N ARG A 78 21.35 0.16 1.18
CA ARG A 78 20.81 -1.21 1.33
C ARG A 78 20.65 -1.55 2.79
N THR A 79 19.41 -1.65 3.26
CA THR A 79 19.12 -1.98 4.66
C THR A 79 18.64 -3.42 4.79
N VAL A 80 18.49 -3.90 6.03
CA VAL A 80 17.92 -5.22 6.29
C VAL A 80 16.42 -5.18 6.00
N GLY A 81 15.95 -5.98 5.05
CA GLY A 81 14.52 -6.13 4.74
C GLY A 81 13.79 -7.03 5.74
N ARG A 82 12.51 -7.33 5.48
CA ARG A 82 11.73 -8.24 6.33
C ARG A 82 12.27 -9.68 6.24
N GLN A 83 12.06 -10.43 7.31
CA GLN A 83 12.27 -11.87 7.35
C GLN A 83 11.02 -12.55 7.92
N TYR A 84 10.49 -13.53 7.19
CA TYR A 84 9.33 -14.31 7.60
C TYR A 84 9.76 -15.67 8.19
N PRO A 85 8.92 -16.30 9.04
CA PRO A 85 9.20 -17.61 9.59
C PRO A 85 9.55 -18.63 8.50
N GLY A 86 10.67 -19.34 8.66
CA GLY A 86 11.17 -20.34 7.71
C GLY A 86 12.20 -19.81 6.69
N GLU A 87 12.38 -18.49 6.57
CA GLU A 87 13.45 -17.91 5.76
C GLU A 87 14.79 -17.93 6.51
N SER A 88 15.88 -18.28 5.82
CA SER A 88 17.23 -18.39 6.41
C SER A 88 17.95 -17.05 6.53
N LYS A 89 17.54 -16.05 5.75
CA LYS A 89 18.10 -14.70 5.69
C LYS A 89 17.00 -13.67 5.47
N PRO A 90 17.21 -12.41 5.87
CA PRO A 90 16.33 -11.32 5.53
C PRO A 90 16.29 -11.10 4.02
N ARG A 91 15.16 -10.60 3.54
CA ARG A 91 15.00 -10.14 2.16
C ARG A 91 15.79 -8.84 1.93
N TRP A 92 16.07 -8.50 0.67
CA TRP A 92 16.71 -7.23 0.33
C TRP A 92 15.75 -6.04 0.53
N ASN A 93 16.34 -4.86 0.78
CA ASN A 93 15.65 -3.57 0.86
C ASN A 93 16.56 -2.49 0.27
N PHE A 94 16.11 -1.84 -0.81
CA PHE A 94 16.83 -0.75 -1.44
C PHE A 94 16.14 0.58 -1.14
N GLY A 95 16.84 1.51 -0.49
CA GLY A 95 16.29 2.79 -0.09
C GLY A 95 16.99 3.99 -0.72
N ILE A 96 16.24 5.06 -0.93
CA ILE A 96 16.72 6.40 -1.27
C ILE A 96 16.30 7.35 -0.16
N TYR A 97 17.26 8.15 0.32
CA TYR A 97 17.05 9.10 1.41
C TYR A 97 17.42 10.51 0.94
N SER A 98 16.51 11.47 1.11
CA SER A 98 16.65 12.86 0.65
C SER A 98 16.20 13.83 1.73
N ARG A 99 16.75 15.05 1.75
CA ARG A 99 16.25 16.10 2.64
C ARG A 99 15.03 16.77 2.04
N ARG A 100 14.04 17.08 2.88
CA ARG A 100 12.82 17.79 2.48
C ARG A 100 13.06 19.26 2.18
N ASP A 101 14.15 19.83 2.67
CA ASP A 101 14.57 21.22 2.38
C ASP A 101 15.35 21.35 1.06
N GLY A 102 15.50 20.28 0.29
CA GLY A 102 16.20 20.25 -0.98
C GLY A 102 17.73 20.28 -0.88
N GLN A 103 18.30 20.34 0.33
CA GLN A 103 19.75 20.23 0.51
C GLN A 103 20.22 18.78 0.27
N PRO A 104 21.44 18.57 -0.26
CA PRO A 104 21.96 17.23 -0.46
C PRO A 104 22.16 16.52 0.88
N VAL A 105 21.73 15.25 0.96
CA VAL A 105 22.14 14.34 2.03
C VAL A 105 23.55 13.80 1.76
N TRP A 106 23.84 13.52 0.50
CA TRP A 106 25.06 12.88 0.04
C TRP A 106 25.88 13.81 -0.85
N GLN A 107 27.18 13.92 -0.55
CA GLN A 107 28.16 14.63 -1.36
C GLN A 107 29.41 13.77 -1.65
N GLY A 108 29.33 12.47 -1.34
CA GLY A 108 30.40 11.52 -1.65
C GLY A 108 30.26 10.89 -3.04
N PRO A 109 31.04 9.82 -3.30
CA PRO A 109 30.97 9.08 -4.56
C PRO A 109 29.59 8.47 -4.81
N PRO A 110 29.11 8.41 -6.07
CA PRO A 110 27.81 7.83 -6.37
C PRO A 110 27.72 6.34 -6.00
N ASP A 111 26.51 5.84 -5.83
CA ASP A 111 26.27 4.40 -5.75
C ASP A 111 26.56 3.73 -7.11
N PRO A 112 27.16 2.52 -7.15
CA PRO A 112 27.39 1.79 -8.40
C PRO A 112 26.12 1.52 -9.22
N ILE A 113 24.95 1.44 -8.57
CA ILE A 113 23.66 1.38 -9.29
C ILE A 113 23.51 2.58 -10.21
N VAL A 114 23.93 3.78 -9.80
CA VAL A 114 23.83 5.01 -10.59
C VAL A 114 25.02 5.13 -11.53
N ARG A 115 26.23 4.93 -11.01
CA ARG A 115 27.47 5.06 -11.78
C ARG A 115 28.53 4.10 -11.23
N PRO A 116 28.81 2.99 -11.94
CA PRO A 116 29.89 2.09 -11.56
C PRO A 116 31.26 2.74 -11.71
N ALA A 117 32.22 2.30 -10.90
CA ALA A 117 33.62 2.68 -11.00
C ALA A 117 34.53 1.57 -10.46
N PRO A 118 35.75 1.41 -11.02
CA PRO A 118 36.69 0.40 -10.54
C PRO A 118 37.16 0.69 -9.12
N THR A 119 37.35 -0.39 -8.36
CA THR A 119 37.86 -0.35 -6.99
C THR A 119 39.26 -0.95 -6.89
N ASN A 120 40.05 -0.42 -5.96
CA ASN A 120 41.33 -0.98 -5.54
C ASN A 120 41.27 -1.36 -4.05
N GLU A 121 41.71 -2.57 -3.69
CA GLU A 121 41.77 -3.05 -2.30
C GLU A 121 42.54 -2.10 -1.35
N GLN A 122 43.55 -1.39 -1.86
CA GLN A 122 44.30 -0.39 -1.08
C GLN A 122 43.40 0.76 -0.59
N GLN A 123 42.28 1.03 -1.26
CA GLN A 123 41.36 2.09 -0.90
C GLN A 123 40.58 1.77 0.39
N LEU A 124 40.45 0.49 0.78
CA LEU A 124 39.75 0.12 2.02
C LEU A 124 40.46 0.67 3.25
N GLU A 125 41.77 0.43 3.31
CA GLU A 125 42.61 0.86 4.44
C GLU A 125 42.81 2.39 4.43
N GLN A 126 42.94 2.98 3.24
CA GLN A 126 42.99 4.44 3.08
C GLN A 126 41.69 5.11 3.51
N LEU A 127 40.52 4.54 3.15
CA LEU A 127 39.22 5.06 3.58
C LEU A 127 39.08 4.97 5.08
N ARG A 128 39.45 3.83 5.68
CA ARG A 128 39.42 3.66 7.13
C ARG A 128 40.26 4.70 7.85
N ALA A 129 41.51 4.88 7.44
CA ALA A 129 42.44 5.82 8.06
C ALA A 129 41.95 7.27 7.89
N THR A 130 41.49 7.64 6.69
CA THR A 130 40.99 8.98 6.38
C THR A 130 39.70 9.29 7.14
N LEU A 131 38.76 8.33 7.17
CA LEU A 131 37.52 8.47 7.95
C LEU A 131 37.81 8.61 9.44
N ALA A 132 38.76 7.85 9.98
CA ALA A 132 39.17 7.97 11.37
C ALA A 132 39.73 9.37 11.69
N ALA A 133 40.56 9.93 10.80
CA ALA A 133 41.11 11.27 10.94
C ALA A 133 40.04 12.37 10.83
N GLU A 134 39.11 12.26 9.89
CA GLU A 134 38.00 13.20 9.74
C GLU A 134 37.04 13.18 10.95
N LEU A 135 36.73 12.00 11.50
CA LEU A 135 35.94 11.88 12.71
C LEU A 135 36.65 12.50 13.92
N GLN A 136 37.97 12.32 14.04
CA GLN A 136 38.80 12.97 15.06
C GLN A 136 38.82 14.50 14.92
N ALA A 137 38.94 15.02 13.70
CA ALA A 137 38.84 16.44 13.42
C ALA A 137 37.45 17.01 13.79
N GLY A 138 36.40 16.20 13.67
CA GLY A 138 35.04 16.48 14.13
C GLY A 138 34.82 16.35 15.65
N GLY A 139 35.86 16.06 16.43
CA GLY A 139 35.79 15.97 17.89
C GLY A 139 35.35 14.61 18.44
N LEU A 140 35.33 13.56 17.61
CA LEU A 140 35.04 12.18 18.04
C LEU A 140 36.33 11.41 18.32
N TYR A 141 36.24 10.38 19.14
CA TYR A 141 37.34 9.46 19.39
C TYR A 141 37.17 8.26 18.47
N THR A 142 38.28 7.70 17.99
CA THR A 142 38.27 6.55 17.07
C THR A 142 39.23 5.46 17.48
N ARG A 143 38.93 4.22 17.08
CA ARG A 143 39.82 3.06 17.29
C ARG A 143 39.81 2.14 16.07
N ILE A 144 41.01 1.83 15.60
CA ILE A 144 41.26 1.00 14.41
C ILE A 144 42.00 -0.30 14.71
N ASP A 145 42.60 -0.42 15.90
CA ASP A 145 43.17 -1.68 16.40
C ASP A 145 42.02 -2.58 16.89
N LEU A 146 41.51 -3.39 15.97
CA LEU A 146 40.34 -4.27 16.10
C LEU A 146 40.69 -5.65 15.53
N PRO A 147 39.99 -6.73 15.93
CA PRO A 147 40.29 -8.07 15.46
C PRO A 147 40.14 -8.19 13.93
N ASP A 148 41.01 -8.99 13.31
CA ASP A 148 40.96 -9.30 11.87
C ASP A 148 39.66 -10.02 11.50
N GLN A 149 39.10 -9.64 10.36
CA GLN A 149 37.79 -10.11 9.90
C GLN A 149 37.81 -10.37 8.40
N ALA A 150 37.20 -11.49 7.99
CA ALA A 150 37.30 -11.98 6.61
C ALA A 150 36.67 -11.03 5.57
N TRP A 151 35.74 -10.17 5.98
CA TRP A 151 34.95 -9.37 5.05
C TRP A 151 35.43 -7.92 4.89
N GLY A 152 36.45 -7.48 5.63
CA GLY A 152 37.01 -6.13 5.51
C GLY A 152 37.59 -5.55 6.79
N VAL A 153 37.94 -4.27 6.72
CA VAL A 153 38.55 -3.49 7.80
C VAL A 153 37.48 -2.79 8.65
N ARG A 154 37.80 -2.49 9.91
CA ARG A 154 36.82 -1.97 10.88
C ARG A 154 37.32 -0.73 11.60
N LEU A 155 36.37 0.11 11.98
CA LEU A 155 36.57 1.36 12.70
C LEU A 155 35.50 1.50 13.78
N LEU A 156 35.91 1.73 15.01
CA LEU A 156 35.02 2.19 16.07
C LEU A 156 35.14 3.70 16.22
N PHE A 157 34.04 4.36 16.55
CA PHE A 157 34.06 5.74 17.02
C PHE A 157 33.06 5.98 18.15
N ALA A 158 33.33 7.00 18.98
CA ALA A 158 32.48 7.41 20.10
C ALA A 158 32.68 8.89 20.45
N ASP A 159 31.77 9.45 21.24
CA ASP A 159 31.85 10.83 21.76
C ASP A 159 32.90 11.04 22.87
N SER A 160 33.47 9.94 23.38
CA SER A 160 34.38 9.97 24.51
C SER A 160 35.38 8.82 24.44
N GLU A 161 36.63 9.13 24.80
CA GLU A 161 37.71 8.14 24.83
C GLU A 161 37.40 6.98 25.79
N LYS A 162 36.75 7.29 26.92
CA LYS A 162 36.35 6.29 27.93
C LYS A 162 35.50 5.16 27.33
N ARG A 163 34.63 5.45 26.37
CA ARG A 163 33.79 4.43 25.71
C ARG A 163 34.61 3.49 24.82
N LEU A 164 35.80 3.89 24.38
CA LEU A 164 36.72 3.09 23.56
C LEU A 164 37.80 2.37 24.38
N GLN A 165 37.86 2.60 25.69
CA GLN A 165 38.72 1.88 26.64
C GLN A 165 38.08 0.55 27.04
N HIS A 166 38.06 -0.40 26.09
CA HIS A 166 37.55 -1.75 26.27
C HIS A 166 38.46 -2.76 25.56
N ASP A 167 38.41 -4.03 25.98
CA ASP A 167 39.13 -5.12 25.32
C ASP A 167 38.38 -5.57 24.05
N TRP A 168 38.53 -4.79 22.98
CA TRP A 168 37.87 -5.06 21.71
C TRP A 168 38.40 -6.32 20.99
N GLN A 169 39.53 -6.89 21.42
CA GLN A 169 40.02 -8.13 20.83
C GLN A 169 39.13 -9.33 21.20
N SER A 170 38.53 -9.31 22.39
CA SER A 170 37.63 -10.38 22.87
C SER A 170 36.13 -10.09 22.70
N ASP A 171 35.74 -8.83 22.46
CA ASP A 171 34.33 -8.44 22.25
C ASP A 171 33.76 -9.10 20.97
N THR A 172 32.62 -9.78 21.10
CA THR A 172 31.96 -10.49 20.01
C THR A 172 31.20 -9.56 19.06
N ASP A 173 30.75 -8.40 19.55
CA ASP A 173 29.94 -7.46 18.76
C ASP A 173 30.77 -6.79 17.66
N VAL A 174 32.06 -6.55 17.90
CA VAL A 174 32.98 -6.05 16.87
C VAL A 174 33.36 -7.11 15.83
N ARG A 175 33.12 -8.40 16.14
CA ARG A 175 33.34 -9.56 15.27
C ARG A 175 32.08 -9.97 14.50
N ARG A 176 30.97 -9.24 14.63
CA ARG A 176 29.70 -9.58 13.94
C ARG A 176 29.88 -9.67 12.43
N ALA A 177 29.18 -10.61 11.77
CA ALA A 177 29.15 -10.68 10.32
C ALA A 177 28.30 -9.53 9.73
N ARG A 178 28.22 -9.47 8.40
CA ARG A 178 27.37 -8.49 7.70
C ARG A 178 25.91 -8.66 8.11
N LEU A 179 25.20 -7.56 8.32
CA LEU A 179 23.82 -7.59 8.83
C LEU A 179 22.89 -8.39 7.91
N GLN A 180 23.00 -8.20 6.58
CA GLN A 180 22.18 -8.91 5.60
C GLN A 180 22.53 -10.41 5.48
N SER A 181 23.69 -10.83 6.01
CA SER A 181 24.12 -12.24 5.96
C SER A 181 23.59 -13.07 7.13
N GLN A 182 23.01 -12.42 8.14
CA GLN A 182 22.53 -13.04 9.36
C GLN A 182 21.01 -13.05 9.42
N PRO A 183 20.40 -14.08 10.04
CA PRO A 183 18.98 -14.03 10.35
C PRO A 183 18.68 -12.92 11.37
N ILE A 184 17.53 -12.26 11.20
CA ILE A 184 17.00 -11.28 12.16
C ILE A 184 16.67 -12.03 13.46
N PRO A 185 17.17 -11.56 14.62
CA PRO A 185 16.80 -12.13 15.92
C PRO A 185 15.29 -12.01 16.20
N ASP A 186 14.72 -12.93 16.98
CA ASP A 186 13.29 -12.91 17.35
C ASP A 186 12.82 -11.59 17.99
N LYS A 187 13.72 -10.89 18.69
CA LYS A 187 13.46 -9.59 19.33
C LYS A 187 13.63 -8.40 18.39
N GLY A 188 13.87 -8.65 17.11
CA GLY A 188 14.23 -7.65 16.11
C GLY A 188 15.73 -7.39 16.03
N GLN A 189 16.10 -6.67 14.98
CA GLN A 189 17.46 -6.19 14.76
C GLN A 189 17.80 -5.10 15.79
N ARG A 190 18.98 -5.17 16.40
CA ARG A 190 19.47 -4.17 17.36
C ARG A 190 20.98 -4.01 17.23
N ASP A 191 21.53 -2.81 17.39
CA ASP A 191 22.97 -2.58 17.45
C ASP A 191 23.45 -2.42 18.91
N ALA A 192 23.97 -3.52 19.47
CA ALA A 192 24.45 -3.57 20.86
C ALA A 192 25.64 -2.64 21.13
N LEU A 193 26.41 -2.26 20.10
CA LEU A 193 27.48 -1.26 20.25
C LEU A 193 26.87 0.14 20.30
N ALA A 194 25.94 0.45 19.40
CA ALA A 194 25.28 1.76 19.38
C ALA A 194 24.51 2.04 20.68
N ASP A 195 23.89 1.00 21.28
CA ASP A 195 23.29 1.07 22.61
C ASP A 195 24.28 1.50 23.72
N ARG A 196 25.56 1.11 23.58
CA ARG A 196 26.66 1.49 24.48
C ARG A 196 27.25 2.86 24.12
N GLY A 197 26.72 3.52 23.09
CA GLY A 197 27.23 4.78 22.55
C GLY A 197 28.57 4.63 21.82
N VAL A 198 28.83 3.45 21.26
CA VAL A 198 30.00 3.11 20.44
C VAL A 198 29.51 2.69 19.06
N TYR A 199 30.11 3.21 17.99
CA TYR A 199 29.59 3.00 16.64
C TYR A 199 30.61 2.22 15.81
N LEU A 200 30.19 1.09 15.25
CA LEU A 200 31.02 0.26 14.40
C LEU A 200 30.74 0.53 12.93
N VAL A 201 31.77 1.00 12.22
CA VAL A 201 31.80 1.08 10.77
C VAL A 201 32.66 -0.06 10.27
N ALA A 202 32.17 -0.78 9.26
CA ALA A 202 32.94 -1.82 8.63
C ALA A 202 32.97 -1.62 7.12
N ILE A 203 34.17 -1.78 6.56
CA ILE A 203 34.52 -1.35 5.21
C ILE A 203 35.10 -2.56 4.49
N GLY A 204 34.47 -2.99 3.41
CA GLY A 204 34.87 -4.18 2.66
C GLY A 204 34.65 -4.04 1.17
N LEU A 205 34.80 -5.14 0.45
CA LEU A 205 34.39 -5.22 -0.95
C LEU A 205 33.00 -5.88 -1.05
N CYS A 206 32.18 -5.30 -1.91
CA CYS A 206 30.90 -5.86 -2.32
C CYS A 206 31.14 -6.87 -3.45
N ASP A 207 30.62 -8.08 -3.28
CA ASP A 207 30.60 -9.14 -4.30
C ASP A 207 29.21 -9.26 -4.95
N ASP A 208 28.38 -8.21 -4.85
CA ASP A 208 27.08 -8.16 -5.55
C ASP A 208 27.33 -8.16 -7.06
N ASP A 209 26.51 -8.90 -7.82
CA ASP A 209 26.52 -8.87 -9.29
C ASP A 209 26.01 -7.50 -9.78
N PHE A 210 26.91 -6.54 -9.91
CA PHE A 210 26.67 -5.29 -10.61
C PHE A 210 26.91 -5.48 -12.12
N ALA A 211 26.28 -4.63 -12.95
CA ALA A 211 26.37 -4.70 -14.40
C ALA A 211 27.80 -4.56 -14.97
N ASP A 212 28.78 -4.19 -14.15
CA ASP A 212 30.19 -4.02 -14.52
C ASP A 212 31.10 -5.18 -14.09
N ASP A 213 30.56 -6.23 -13.46
CA ASP A 213 31.27 -7.42 -12.94
C ASP A 213 32.50 -7.07 -12.06
N GLN A 214 32.48 -5.91 -11.39
CA GLN A 214 33.58 -5.41 -10.57
C GLN A 214 33.22 -5.36 -9.09
N ASN A 215 34.24 -5.52 -8.25
CA ASN A 215 34.10 -5.30 -6.81
C ASN A 215 34.00 -3.80 -6.53
N HIS A 216 33.13 -3.43 -5.58
CA HIS A 216 32.92 -2.04 -5.15
C HIS A 216 33.25 -1.86 -3.67
N VAL A 217 33.80 -0.71 -3.28
CA VAL A 217 33.95 -0.39 -1.85
C VAL A 217 32.57 -0.33 -1.21
N GLN A 218 32.40 -1.08 -0.13
CA GLN A 218 31.18 -1.13 0.66
C GLN A 218 31.45 -0.63 2.08
N VAL A 219 30.57 0.22 2.58
CA VAL A 219 30.57 0.68 3.98
C VAL A 219 29.26 0.27 4.64
N GLU A 220 29.37 -0.57 5.66
CA GLU A 220 28.24 -0.94 6.52
C GLU A 220 28.12 0.06 7.69
N LEU A 221 26.98 0.73 7.74
CA LEU A 221 26.64 1.77 8.71
C LEU A 221 26.09 1.16 10.01
N PRO A 222 26.50 1.71 11.18
CA PRO A 222 25.90 1.37 12.47
C PRO A 222 24.50 1.98 12.63
N GLU A 223 23.78 1.59 13.67
CA GLU A 223 22.53 2.24 14.06
C GLU A 223 22.81 3.65 14.63
N PHE A 224 22.02 4.63 14.22
CA PHE A 224 22.11 6.01 14.70
C PHE A 224 20.85 6.41 15.46
N ALA A 225 21.02 7.06 16.62
CA ALA A 225 19.89 7.43 17.47
C ALA A 225 19.06 8.61 16.93
N GLY A 226 19.61 9.40 16.00
CA GLY A 226 18.91 10.57 15.48
C GLY A 226 19.50 11.13 14.19
N VAL A 227 18.67 11.88 13.47
CA VAL A 227 18.94 12.40 12.12
C VAL A 227 20.21 13.27 12.08
N GLU A 228 20.43 14.16 13.05
CA GLU A 228 21.62 15.02 13.06
C GLU A 228 22.94 14.25 13.20
N GLN A 229 22.92 13.13 13.94
CA GLN A 229 24.11 12.30 14.08
C GLN A 229 24.43 11.57 12.78
N TRP A 230 23.38 11.00 12.16
CA TRP A 230 23.51 10.32 10.88
C TRP A 230 23.96 11.28 9.77
N LEU A 231 23.35 12.46 9.64
CA LEU A 231 23.72 13.47 8.64
C LEU A 231 25.19 13.89 8.77
N ARG A 232 25.66 14.17 10.00
CA ARG A 232 27.07 14.52 10.25
C ARG A 232 28.02 13.37 9.89
N PHE A 233 27.65 12.14 10.21
CA PHE A 233 28.45 10.97 9.86
C PHE A 233 28.54 10.77 8.34
N ILE A 234 27.41 10.82 7.64
CA ILE A 234 27.34 10.63 6.18
C ILE A 234 28.11 11.72 5.45
N GLU A 235 28.03 12.97 5.90
CA GLU A 235 28.84 14.07 5.35
C GLU A 235 30.35 13.80 5.55
N THR A 236 30.73 13.35 6.74
CA THR A 236 32.11 13.00 7.09
C THR A 236 32.63 11.84 6.25
N LEU A 237 31.81 10.80 6.06
CA LEU A 237 32.10 9.67 5.19
C LEU A 237 32.28 10.11 3.73
N GLY A 238 31.40 10.98 3.23
CA GLY A 238 31.49 11.53 1.88
C GLY A 238 32.79 12.30 1.65
N ARG A 239 33.19 13.15 2.61
CA ARG A 239 34.49 13.84 2.57
C ARG A 239 35.66 12.86 2.52
N ALA A 240 35.70 11.90 3.44
CA ALA A 240 36.77 10.91 3.51
C ALA A 240 36.89 10.10 2.20
N ALA A 241 35.75 9.66 1.64
CA ALA A 241 35.71 8.92 0.39
C ALA A 241 36.20 9.75 -0.81
N ASN A 242 35.84 11.04 -0.86
CA ASN A 242 36.33 11.96 -1.89
C ASN A 242 37.84 12.22 -1.79
N VAL A 243 38.38 12.37 -0.57
CA VAL A 243 39.83 12.55 -0.34
C VAL A 243 40.63 11.34 -0.83
N VAL A 244 40.12 10.12 -0.61
CA VAL A 244 40.74 8.88 -1.09
C VAL A 244 40.57 8.69 -2.61
N GLY A 245 39.61 9.38 -3.23
CA GLY A 245 39.32 9.26 -4.65
C GLY A 245 38.54 7.99 -4.99
N ILE A 246 37.64 7.56 -4.12
CA ILE A 246 36.72 6.45 -4.40
C ILE A 246 35.76 6.86 -5.53
N GLY A 247 35.67 6.05 -6.58
CA GLY A 247 34.84 6.37 -7.75
C GLY A 247 33.35 6.06 -7.58
N ALA A 248 33.04 5.01 -6.81
CA ALA A 248 31.69 4.60 -6.46
C ALA A 248 31.70 3.93 -5.07
N LEU A 249 30.64 4.13 -4.29
CA LEU A 249 30.56 3.64 -2.90
C LEU A 249 29.21 2.98 -2.63
N VAL A 250 29.22 1.73 -2.19
CA VAL A 250 28.04 1.01 -1.73
C VAL A 250 27.81 1.29 -0.25
N LEU A 251 26.65 1.83 0.09
CA LEU A 251 26.24 1.98 1.48
C LEU A 251 25.27 0.84 1.85
N THR A 252 25.55 0.19 2.97
CA THR A 252 24.69 -0.83 3.58
C THR A 252 24.53 -0.56 5.08
N GLY A 253 23.62 -1.25 5.77
CA GLY A 253 23.64 -1.25 7.25
C GLY A 253 22.26 -1.18 7.89
N TYR A 254 22.22 -0.62 9.10
CA TYR A 254 20.98 -0.29 9.78
C TYR A 254 20.20 0.80 9.03
N SER A 255 18.87 0.79 9.14
CA SER A 255 18.04 1.85 8.59
C SER A 255 18.38 3.19 9.24
N PRO A 256 18.53 4.28 8.47
CA PRO A 256 18.75 5.60 9.01
C PRO A 256 17.57 6.04 9.89
N PRO A 257 17.82 6.82 10.95
CA PRO A 257 16.75 7.54 11.61
C PRO A 257 16.10 8.51 10.61
N VAL A 258 14.80 8.74 10.75
CA VAL A 258 14.01 9.65 9.91
C VAL A 258 13.22 10.59 10.79
N ASN A 259 12.99 11.80 10.29
CA ASN A 259 12.20 12.83 10.98
C ASN A 259 11.61 13.82 9.94
N GLU A 260 11.15 14.97 10.41
CA GLU A 260 10.62 16.06 9.58
C GLU A 260 11.56 16.60 8.51
N ARG A 261 12.87 16.30 8.59
CA ARG A 261 13.88 16.80 7.66
C ARG A 261 14.25 15.79 6.58
N VAL A 262 14.11 14.49 6.83
CA VAL A 262 14.56 13.43 5.92
C VAL A 262 13.36 12.63 5.42
N ALA A 263 13.14 12.66 4.10
CA ALA A 263 12.24 11.77 3.40
C ALA A 263 12.99 10.53 2.90
N TRP A 264 12.25 9.45 2.70
CA TRP A 264 12.77 8.18 2.25
C TRP A 264 11.77 7.48 1.34
N THR A 265 12.28 6.66 0.42
CA THR A 265 11.50 5.76 -0.42
C THR A 265 12.27 4.45 -0.52
N THR A 266 11.64 3.31 -0.23
CA THR A 266 12.29 1.99 -0.28
C THR A 266 11.54 1.03 -1.18
N ALA A 267 12.27 0.24 -1.96
CA ALA A 267 11.77 -0.86 -2.75
C ALA A 267 12.08 -2.20 -2.06
N THR A 268 11.05 -3.01 -1.83
CA THR A 268 11.11 -4.28 -1.11
C THR A 268 10.37 -5.40 -1.84
N PRO A 269 10.80 -6.66 -1.70
CA PRO A 269 10.14 -7.79 -2.35
C PRO A 269 8.98 -8.33 -1.51
N ASP A 270 7.80 -8.38 -2.13
CA ASP A 270 6.63 -9.07 -1.59
C ASP A 270 6.12 -10.13 -2.60
N PRO A 271 5.38 -11.17 -2.19
CA PRO A 271 4.86 -12.18 -3.13
C PRO A 271 4.15 -11.56 -4.33
N GLY A 272 4.68 -11.83 -5.52
CA GLY A 272 4.10 -11.37 -6.79
C GLY A 272 4.37 -9.91 -7.18
N VAL A 273 4.86 -9.07 -6.26
CA VAL A 273 5.04 -7.63 -6.49
C VAL A 273 6.39 -7.10 -6.01
N LEU A 274 6.75 -5.93 -6.53
CA LEU A 274 7.69 -5.00 -5.95
C LEU A 274 6.88 -3.99 -5.12
N GLU A 275 7.04 -4.03 -3.80
CA GLU A 275 6.39 -3.09 -2.87
C GLU A 275 7.27 -1.87 -2.66
N ILE A 276 6.70 -0.69 -2.83
CA ILE A 276 7.36 0.58 -2.55
C ILE A 276 6.78 1.16 -1.28
N ASN A 277 7.62 1.43 -0.30
CA ASN A 277 7.24 2.18 0.89
C ASN A 277 7.78 3.60 0.74
N MET A 278 6.95 4.62 0.97
CA MET A 278 7.36 6.02 0.87
C MET A 278 7.09 6.80 2.16
N ALA A 279 7.95 7.77 2.45
CA ALA A 279 7.74 8.70 3.53
C ALA A 279 6.48 9.55 3.27
N PRO A 280 5.65 9.82 4.30
CA PRO A 280 4.46 10.63 4.11
C PRO A 280 4.77 12.03 3.56
N CYS A 281 3.87 12.56 2.74
CA CYS A 281 3.92 13.89 2.16
C CYS A 281 3.00 14.84 2.94
N PRO A 282 3.43 16.09 3.24
CA PRO A 282 2.58 17.06 3.97
C PRO A 282 1.40 17.58 3.14
N THR A 283 1.49 17.46 1.81
CA THR A 283 0.53 18.02 0.85
C THR A 283 0.14 16.97 -0.18
N LEU A 284 -1.07 17.12 -0.73
CA LEU A 284 -1.53 16.30 -1.85
C LEU A 284 -0.69 16.60 -3.10
N THR A 285 -0.24 17.85 -3.28
CA THR A 285 0.71 18.22 -4.34
C THR A 285 2.00 17.39 -4.27
N GLY A 286 2.59 17.27 -3.08
CA GLY A 286 3.80 16.46 -2.88
C GLY A 286 3.55 14.98 -3.08
N PHE A 287 2.41 14.48 -2.59
CA PHE A 287 2.00 13.09 -2.78
C PHE A 287 1.83 12.75 -4.27
N TYR A 288 1.14 13.60 -5.03
CA TYR A 288 0.93 13.41 -6.46
C TYR A 288 2.23 13.43 -7.25
N ALA A 289 3.14 14.34 -6.94
CA ALA A 289 4.46 14.41 -7.57
C ALA A 289 5.27 13.12 -7.33
N GLU A 290 5.25 12.59 -6.10
CA GLU A 290 5.94 11.33 -5.80
C GLU A 290 5.24 10.15 -6.51
N GLN A 291 3.90 10.05 -6.50
CA GLN A 291 3.19 8.99 -7.24
C GLN A 291 3.52 9.00 -8.74
N ARG A 292 3.55 10.16 -9.39
CA ARG A 292 3.97 10.29 -10.80
C ARG A 292 5.38 9.79 -11.02
N ARG A 293 6.29 10.15 -10.11
CA ARG A 293 7.69 9.75 -10.16
C ARG A 293 7.86 8.23 -9.99
N LEU A 294 7.13 7.62 -9.06
CA LEU A 294 7.14 6.17 -8.83
C LEU A 294 6.57 5.41 -10.03
N HIS A 295 5.44 5.84 -10.59
CA HIS A 295 4.86 5.24 -11.79
C HIS A 295 5.81 5.33 -12.99
N ALA A 296 6.42 6.49 -13.23
CA ALA A 296 7.39 6.67 -14.32
C ALA A 296 8.62 5.77 -14.16
N ALA A 297 9.15 5.63 -12.93
CA ALA A 297 10.27 4.75 -12.64
C ALA A 297 9.90 3.27 -12.79
N ALA A 298 8.67 2.87 -12.45
CA ALA A 298 8.18 1.50 -12.64
C ALA A 298 8.04 1.17 -14.13
N GLU A 299 7.43 2.07 -14.91
CA GLU A 299 7.24 1.89 -16.35
C GLU A 299 8.56 1.78 -17.11
N SER A 300 9.57 2.59 -16.77
CA SER A 300 10.89 2.56 -17.43
C SER A 300 11.68 1.26 -17.19
N VAL A 301 11.33 0.50 -16.15
CA VAL A 301 11.88 -0.83 -15.86
C VAL A 301 10.92 -1.98 -16.23
N GLY A 302 9.86 -1.67 -16.98
CA GLY A 302 8.90 -2.65 -17.51
C GLY A 302 7.96 -3.24 -16.47
N LEU A 303 7.71 -2.53 -15.37
CA LEU A 303 6.72 -2.89 -14.35
C LEU A 303 5.43 -2.08 -14.53
N SER A 304 4.32 -2.59 -14.01
CA SER A 304 3.01 -1.96 -14.05
C SER A 304 2.23 -2.10 -12.75
N ALA A 305 1.27 -1.20 -12.54
CA ALA A 305 0.36 -1.21 -11.39
C ALA A 305 -0.80 -2.23 -11.51
N PHE A 306 -0.77 -3.08 -12.53
CA PHE A 306 -1.81 -4.06 -12.86
C PHE A 306 -1.21 -5.31 -13.51
N GLN A 307 -1.96 -6.40 -13.53
CA GLN A 307 -1.65 -7.64 -14.24
C GLN A 307 -2.69 -7.94 -15.34
N LEU A 308 -2.29 -8.78 -16.28
CA LEU A 308 -3.15 -9.31 -17.33
C LEU A 308 -3.36 -10.80 -17.10
N PHE A 309 -4.60 -11.28 -17.22
CA PHE A 309 -4.91 -12.71 -17.16
C PHE A 309 -5.17 -13.26 -18.56
N PHE A 310 -4.97 -14.58 -18.74
CA PHE A 310 -5.14 -15.26 -20.04
C PHE A 310 -6.57 -15.16 -20.59
N ASN A 311 -7.54 -14.91 -19.72
CA ASN A 311 -8.94 -14.72 -20.07
C ASN A 311 -9.27 -13.26 -20.47
N GLY A 312 -8.25 -12.41 -20.63
CA GLY A 312 -8.38 -11.01 -21.04
C GLY A 312 -8.68 -10.05 -19.90
N GLU A 313 -8.76 -10.53 -18.66
CA GLU A 313 -9.04 -9.66 -17.51
C GLU A 313 -7.81 -8.83 -17.12
N VAL A 314 -8.07 -7.57 -16.77
CA VAL A 314 -7.09 -6.66 -16.18
C VAL A 314 -7.37 -6.59 -14.69
N VAL A 315 -6.45 -7.09 -13.87
CA VAL A 315 -6.54 -7.09 -12.41
C VAL A 315 -5.49 -6.16 -11.81
N ASP A 316 -5.68 -5.73 -10.57
CA ASP A 316 -4.65 -4.99 -9.83
C ASP A 316 -3.33 -5.79 -9.74
N SER A 317 -2.24 -5.14 -9.32
CA SER A 317 -0.91 -5.77 -9.25
C SER A 317 -0.84 -7.01 -8.34
N GLY A 318 -1.84 -7.23 -7.49
CA GLY A 318 -1.87 -8.25 -6.44
C GLY A 318 -1.52 -7.70 -5.05
N GLY A 319 -0.99 -6.48 -4.97
CA GLY A 319 -0.76 -5.74 -3.74
C GLY A 319 -1.75 -4.59 -3.55
N GLY A 320 -1.76 -4.02 -2.34
CA GLY A 320 -2.54 -2.82 -2.03
C GLY A 320 -1.80 -1.53 -2.39
N GLN A 321 -2.52 -0.41 -2.36
CA GLN A 321 -1.90 0.93 -2.32
C GLN A 321 -1.72 1.45 -0.89
N HIS A 322 -2.47 0.89 0.08
CA HIS A 322 -2.56 1.28 1.49
C HIS A 322 -2.29 2.77 1.78
N LEU A 323 -3.34 3.57 1.99
CA LEU A 323 -3.16 4.99 2.31
C LEU A 323 -2.91 5.18 3.80
N THR A 324 -1.84 5.87 4.16
CA THR A 324 -1.48 6.13 5.56
C THR A 324 -1.67 7.60 5.89
N PHE A 325 -2.36 7.89 6.99
CA PHE A 325 -2.56 9.26 7.49
C PHE A 325 -1.90 9.45 8.85
N GLY A 326 -1.43 10.66 9.09
CA GLY A 326 -0.78 11.04 10.33
C GLY A 326 -0.34 12.50 10.33
N GLY A 327 0.45 12.86 11.32
CA GLY A 327 1.11 14.16 11.42
C GLY A 327 2.61 14.03 11.19
N LEU A 328 3.32 15.14 11.38
CA LEU A 328 4.77 15.19 11.26
C LEU A 328 5.48 14.35 12.33
N SER A 329 4.93 14.38 13.53
CA SER A 329 5.30 13.58 14.69
C SER A 329 4.04 12.99 15.33
N PRO A 330 4.16 11.99 16.22
CA PRO A 330 3.03 11.47 16.96
C PRO A 330 2.22 12.58 17.65
N GLU A 331 2.88 13.55 18.29
CA GLU A 331 2.24 14.65 19.02
C GLU A 331 1.39 15.57 18.12
N THR A 332 1.77 15.69 16.85
CA THR A 332 1.04 16.48 15.84
C THR A 332 0.05 15.65 15.02
N SER A 333 -0.05 14.34 15.28
CA SER A 333 -0.97 13.48 14.55
C SER A 333 -2.41 13.97 14.70
N PRO A 334 -3.19 14.06 13.61
CA PRO A 334 -4.58 14.50 13.69
C PRO A 334 -5.41 13.58 14.61
N PHE A 335 -5.00 12.31 14.76
CA PHE A 335 -5.66 11.34 15.65
C PHE A 335 -5.39 11.57 17.14
N PHE A 336 -4.38 12.34 17.52
CA PHE A 336 -4.10 12.69 18.93
C PHE A 336 -4.40 14.15 19.24
N VAL A 337 -4.32 15.04 18.24
CA VAL A 337 -4.82 16.41 18.35
C VAL A 337 -6.35 16.41 18.50
N GLU A 338 -7.05 15.56 17.73
CA GLU A 338 -8.48 15.29 17.91
C GLU A 338 -8.72 13.77 18.10
N PRO A 339 -8.71 13.26 19.35
CA PRO A 339 -8.89 11.84 19.63
C PRO A 339 -10.25 11.24 19.22
N ARG A 340 -11.26 12.07 18.93
CA ARG A 340 -12.56 11.58 18.40
C ARG A 340 -12.55 11.37 16.89
N LEU A 341 -11.51 11.82 16.18
CA LEU A 341 -11.38 11.64 14.73
C LEU A 341 -11.42 10.17 14.31
N LEU A 342 -10.57 9.32 14.91
CA LEU A 342 -10.51 7.91 14.54
C LEU A 342 -11.83 7.16 14.84
N PRO A 343 -12.49 7.34 16.00
CA PRO A 343 -13.85 6.85 16.23
C PRO A 343 -14.86 7.31 15.18
N ARG A 344 -14.87 8.60 14.81
CA ARG A 344 -15.75 9.13 13.75
C ARG A 344 -15.47 8.49 12.40
N LEU A 345 -14.19 8.33 12.06
CA LEU A 345 -13.76 7.72 10.81
C LEU A 345 -14.22 6.26 10.73
N ILE A 346 -14.04 5.47 11.79
CA ILE A 346 -14.51 4.08 11.87
C ILE A 346 -16.03 4.02 11.66
N SER A 347 -16.80 4.84 12.38
CA SER A 347 -18.26 4.84 12.23
C SER A 347 -18.70 5.33 10.85
N TYR A 348 -17.98 6.28 10.25
CA TYR A 348 -18.29 6.83 8.92
C TYR A 348 -18.02 5.79 7.82
N LEU A 349 -16.87 5.11 7.85
CA LEU A 349 -16.58 3.99 6.94
C LEU A 349 -17.57 2.84 7.15
N ASN A 350 -17.97 2.56 8.39
CA ASN A 350 -19.04 1.59 8.64
C ASN A 350 -20.34 1.99 7.94
N ARG A 351 -20.75 3.26 8.06
CA ARG A 351 -21.96 3.82 7.44
C ARG A 351 -21.91 3.87 5.92
N HIS A 352 -20.74 4.01 5.31
CA HIS A 352 -20.58 4.11 3.87
C HIS A 352 -19.70 2.98 3.32
N PRO A 353 -20.26 1.78 3.07
CA PRO A 353 -19.50 0.65 2.52
C PRO A 353 -18.77 0.95 1.21
N SER A 354 -19.18 1.96 0.45
CA SER A 354 -18.46 2.41 -0.74
C SER A 354 -17.02 2.82 -0.45
N LEU A 355 -16.74 3.41 0.72
CA LEU A 355 -15.38 3.82 1.12
C LEU A 355 -14.41 2.66 1.34
N SER A 356 -14.92 1.42 1.39
CA SER A 356 -14.13 0.19 1.42
C SER A 356 -14.23 -0.55 0.09
N TYR A 357 -15.46 -0.91 -0.29
CA TYR A 357 -15.72 -1.89 -1.34
C TYR A 357 -15.51 -1.33 -2.74
N TRP A 358 -15.73 -0.03 -2.97
CA TRP A 358 -15.46 0.58 -4.27
C TRP A 358 -13.97 0.54 -4.64
N PHE A 359 -13.10 0.61 -3.63
CA PHE A 359 -11.65 0.62 -3.79
C PHE A 359 -11.01 -0.73 -3.49
N ALA A 360 -11.81 -1.73 -3.10
CA ALA A 360 -11.30 -3.03 -2.73
C ALA A 360 -10.78 -3.82 -3.94
N VAL A 361 -9.92 -4.80 -3.64
CA VAL A 361 -9.60 -5.86 -4.59
C VAL A 361 -10.85 -6.69 -4.90
N ARG A 362 -10.80 -7.53 -5.95
CA ARG A 362 -11.96 -8.30 -6.45
C ARG A 362 -12.67 -9.18 -5.40
N SER A 363 -11.99 -9.51 -4.31
CA SER A 363 -12.53 -10.35 -3.25
C SER A 363 -12.43 -9.67 -1.90
N VAL A 364 -13.55 -9.64 -1.18
CA VAL A 364 -13.65 -9.08 0.17
C VAL A 364 -14.30 -10.09 1.12
N GLY A 365 -14.41 -9.73 2.39
CA GLY A 365 -14.99 -10.58 3.43
C GLY A 365 -14.09 -10.72 4.65
N SER A 366 -14.60 -11.37 5.68
CA SER A 366 -13.97 -11.52 7.01
C SER A 366 -12.64 -12.28 7.05
N CYS A 367 -12.32 -12.98 5.96
CA CYS A 367 -11.05 -13.69 5.78
C CYS A 367 -10.17 -13.06 4.69
N SER A 368 -10.58 -11.93 4.12
CA SER A 368 -9.79 -11.18 3.13
C SER A 368 -8.58 -10.53 3.79
N GLN A 369 -7.74 -9.84 2.99
CA GLN A 369 -6.61 -9.09 3.53
C GLN A 369 -7.03 -7.81 4.28
N GLN A 370 -8.27 -7.37 4.10
CA GLN A 370 -8.76 -6.06 4.51
C GLN A 370 -10.24 -6.10 4.96
N PRO A 371 -10.62 -7.02 5.86
CA PRO A 371 -11.99 -7.15 6.32
C PRO A 371 -12.47 -5.88 7.03
N ARG A 372 -13.75 -5.57 6.86
CA ARG A 372 -14.41 -4.54 7.65
C ARG A 372 -14.74 -5.06 9.06
N PRO A 373 -14.84 -4.19 10.07
CA PRO A 373 -15.19 -4.62 11.44
C PRO A 373 -16.54 -5.33 11.53
N ASP A 374 -17.52 -4.94 10.70
CA ASP A 374 -18.87 -5.53 10.63
C ASP A 374 -18.95 -6.87 9.88
N GLU A 375 -17.82 -7.39 9.38
CA GLU A 375 -17.74 -8.71 8.74
C GLU A 375 -17.21 -9.81 9.69
N VAL A 376 -16.54 -9.44 10.78
CA VAL A 376 -15.84 -10.36 11.67
C VAL A 376 -16.81 -11.24 12.46
N SER A 377 -17.62 -10.62 13.33
CA SER A 377 -18.72 -11.25 14.05
C SER A 377 -19.67 -10.17 14.61
N ALA A 378 -20.90 -10.56 14.93
CA ALA A 378 -21.88 -9.65 15.53
C ALA A 378 -21.44 -9.16 16.91
N GLU A 379 -20.87 -10.06 17.73
CA GLU A 379 -20.37 -9.74 19.08
C GLU A 379 -19.20 -8.75 19.03
N SER A 380 -18.32 -8.88 18.03
CA SER A 380 -17.22 -7.94 17.78
C SER A 380 -17.76 -6.55 17.47
N LEU A 381 -18.75 -6.45 16.57
CA LEU A 381 -19.36 -5.17 16.19
C LEU A 381 -20.11 -4.50 17.36
N ASP A 382 -20.81 -5.28 18.17
CA ASP A 382 -21.49 -4.78 19.38
C ASP A 382 -20.48 -4.25 20.40
N GLY A 383 -19.38 -4.98 20.63
CA GLY A 383 -18.29 -4.55 21.50
C GLY A 383 -17.61 -3.26 21.02
N LEU A 384 -17.34 -3.15 19.71
CA LEU A 384 -16.79 -1.95 19.10
C LEU A 384 -17.76 -0.76 19.27
N SER A 385 -19.07 -0.97 19.05
CA SER A 385 -20.09 0.08 19.24
C SER A 385 -20.06 0.66 20.65
N VAL A 386 -20.00 -0.21 21.67
CA VAL A 386 -19.90 0.22 23.07
C VAL A 386 -18.63 1.02 23.31
N ASN A 387 -17.49 0.59 22.77
CA ASN A 387 -16.23 1.31 22.94
C ASN A 387 -16.23 2.68 22.25
N LEU A 388 -16.78 2.78 21.06
CA LEU A 388 -16.96 4.06 20.36
C LEU A 388 -17.81 5.02 21.20
N ASP A 389 -18.96 4.57 21.70
CA ASP A 389 -19.83 5.38 22.57
C ASP A 389 -19.10 5.87 23.83
N ARG A 390 -18.28 5.01 24.45
CA ARG A 390 -17.48 5.38 25.62
C ARG A 390 -16.38 6.36 25.28
N LEU A 391 -15.72 6.23 24.13
CA LEU A 391 -14.71 7.18 23.68
C LEU A 391 -15.33 8.58 23.44
N PHE A 392 -16.50 8.66 22.82
CA PHE A 392 -17.20 9.92 22.58
C PHE A 392 -17.61 10.65 23.87
N GLN A 393 -18.00 9.90 24.91
CA GLN A 393 -18.40 10.45 26.21
C GLN A 393 -17.22 10.94 27.06
N ARG A 394 -15.98 10.56 26.73
CA ARG A 394 -14.81 10.95 27.52
C ARG A 394 -14.39 12.39 27.20
N PRO A 395 -14.06 13.20 28.22
CA PRO A 395 -13.57 14.57 28.01
C PRO A 395 -12.17 14.58 27.40
N ALA A 396 -11.34 13.59 27.74
CA ALA A 396 -10.01 13.38 27.19
C ALA A 396 -9.76 11.88 26.99
N VAL A 397 -8.99 11.56 25.95
CA VAL A 397 -8.61 10.18 25.60
C VAL A 397 -7.10 10.19 25.35
N ASP A 398 -6.34 9.48 26.20
CA ASP A 398 -4.92 9.29 25.96
C ASP A 398 -4.68 8.30 24.80
N PRO A 399 -3.54 8.40 24.09
CA PRO A 399 -3.24 7.55 22.93
C PRO A 399 -3.34 6.05 23.20
N GLU A 400 -2.95 5.61 24.40
CA GLU A 400 -2.98 4.20 24.77
C GLU A 400 -4.42 3.69 24.99
N VAL A 401 -5.26 4.47 25.67
CA VAL A 401 -6.70 4.16 25.80
C VAL A 401 -7.39 4.16 24.46
N LEU A 402 -7.10 5.13 23.58
CA LEU A 402 -7.67 5.15 22.23
C LEU A 402 -7.33 3.87 21.48
N TRP A 403 -6.05 3.51 21.42
CA TRP A 403 -5.58 2.33 20.72
C TRP A 403 -6.15 1.03 21.32
N ARG A 404 -6.07 0.83 22.65
CA ARG A 404 -6.57 -0.38 23.32
C ARG A 404 -8.08 -0.57 23.18
N SER A 405 -8.84 0.51 23.03
CA SER A 405 -10.29 0.46 22.87
C SER A 405 -10.71 0.02 21.46
N LEU A 406 -9.85 0.19 20.46
CA LEU A 406 -10.17 -0.05 19.06
C LEU A 406 -9.44 -1.27 18.48
N SER A 407 -8.14 -1.43 18.78
CA SER A 407 -7.28 -2.43 18.15
C SER A 407 -7.77 -3.88 18.22
N PRO A 408 -8.47 -4.35 19.28
CA PRO A 408 -8.98 -5.72 19.30
C PRO A 408 -10.07 -5.99 18.25
N PHE A 409 -10.76 -4.95 17.77
CA PHE A 409 -11.88 -5.07 16.81
C PHE A 409 -11.44 -4.77 15.37
N LEU A 410 -10.24 -4.22 15.18
CA LEU A 410 -9.67 -3.87 13.89
C LEU A 410 -8.70 -4.99 13.43
N CYS A 411 -9.25 -6.19 13.25
CA CYS A 411 -8.52 -7.39 12.85
C CYS A 411 -9.40 -8.33 12.02
N ASP A 412 -8.80 -9.38 11.44
CA ASP A 412 -9.56 -10.45 10.80
C ASP A 412 -10.23 -11.39 11.80
N ARG A 413 -11.01 -12.35 11.31
CA ARG A 413 -11.70 -13.35 12.16
C ARG A 413 -10.77 -14.21 13.02
N PHE A 414 -9.47 -14.20 12.75
CA PHE A 414 -8.46 -14.95 13.50
C PHE A 414 -7.63 -14.05 14.44
N GLY A 415 -7.97 -12.76 14.55
CA GLY A 415 -7.26 -11.81 15.41
C GLY A 415 -5.99 -11.23 14.78
N ASN A 416 -5.80 -11.35 13.46
CA ASN A 416 -4.65 -10.75 12.80
C ASN A 416 -4.89 -9.25 12.54
N THR A 417 -4.18 -8.40 13.29
CA THR A 417 -4.28 -6.94 13.21
C THR A 417 -3.65 -6.34 11.95
N HIS A 418 -2.78 -7.09 11.24
CA HIS A 418 -2.31 -6.69 9.92
C HIS A 418 -3.38 -6.86 8.83
N ARG A 419 -4.44 -7.63 9.09
CA ARG A 419 -5.53 -7.89 8.14
C ARG A 419 -6.80 -7.21 8.61
N CYS A 420 -6.95 -5.94 8.26
CA CYS A 420 -8.12 -5.15 8.56
C CYS A 420 -8.22 -3.98 7.59
N GLU A 421 -9.42 -3.40 7.46
CA GLU A 421 -9.68 -2.20 6.67
C GLU A 421 -8.89 -0.98 7.19
N ILE A 422 -8.87 -0.78 8.52
CA ILE A 422 -8.17 0.32 9.21
C ILE A 422 -7.15 -0.30 10.16
N ASN A 423 -5.86 -0.22 9.82
CA ASN A 423 -4.79 -0.68 10.68
C ASN A 423 -4.29 0.45 11.59
N VAL A 424 -4.23 0.14 12.88
CA VAL A 424 -3.81 1.06 13.94
C VAL A 424 -2.58 0.55 14.69
N GLU A 425 -1.80 -0.35 14.09
CA GLU A 425 -0.58 -0.87 14.71
C GLU A 425 0.50 0.18 14.81
N LYS A 426 0.57 1.09 13.84
CA LYS A 426 1.51 2.23 13.83
C LYS A 426 0.94 3.44 14.60
N LEU A 427 -0.25 3.33 15.19
CA LEU A 427 -0.87 4.41 15.97
C LEU A 427 -0.22 4.55 17.34
N TRP A 428 -0.46 3.57 18.23
CA TRP A 428 0.07 3.55 19.60
C TRP A 428 0.19 2.13 20.18
N ASN A 429 0.83 1.22 19.44
CA ASN A 429 1.09 -0.16 19.86
C ASN A 429 2.49 -0.29 20.53
N PRO A 430 2.58 -0.31 21.88
CA PRO A 430 3.88 -0.39 22.56
C PRO A 430 4.60 -1.73 22.39
N TYR A 431 3.91 -2.76 21.88
CA TYR A 431 4.49 -4.08 21.65
C TYR A 431 5.28 -4.17 20.34
N VAL A 432 5.15 -3.17 19.45
CA VAL A 432 5.88 -3.10 18.19
C VAL A 432 7.03 -2.10 18.33
N ALA A 433 8.23 -2.62 18.61
CA ALA A 433 9.43 -1.81 18.84
C ALA A 433 9.74 -0.88 17.64
N GLY A 434 10.11 0.37 17.94
CA GLY A 434 10.55 1.39 16.97
C GLY A 434 9.44 2.02 16.11
N ARG A 435 8.38 1.28 15.76
CA ARG A 435 7.36 1.74 14.79
C ARG A 435 5.90 1.71 15.28
N GLY A 436 5.65 1.25 16.51
CA GLY A 436 4.28 1.09 17.01
C GLY A 436 3.60 2.38 17.48
N CYS A 437 4.37 3.41 17.85
CA CYS A 437 3.86 4.66 18.43
C CYS A 437 4.13 5.86 17.54
N LEU A 438 3.82 5.76 16.24
CA LEU A 438 4.08 6.81 15.26
C LEU A 438 2.90 7.78 15.08
N GLY A 439 1.75 7.49 15.69
CA GLY A 439 0.53 8.27 15.49
C GLY A 439 -0.06 8.11 14.08
N LEU A 440 0.19 6.97 13.43
CA LEU A 440 -0.27 6.70 12.06
C LEU A 440 -1.44 5.72 12.05
N ALA A 441 -2.41 5.97 11.17
CA ALA A 441 -3.47 5.00 10.84
C ALA A 441 -3.43 4.70 9.34
N GLU A 442 -3.56 3.43 8.98
CA GLU A 442 -3.43 2.97 7.59
C GLU A 442 -4.76 2.41 7.09
N LEU A 443 -5.28 3.01 6.03
CA LEU A 443 -6.44 2.51 5.30
C LEU A 443 -5.94 1.48 4.29
N ARG A 444 -6.22 0.21 4.56
CA ARG A 444 -5.68 -0.91 3.79
C ARG A 444 -6.64 -1.42 2.73
N ALA A 445 -7.92 -1.06 2.80
CA ALA A 445 -8.95 -1.50 1.85
C ALA A 445 -8.85 -0.90 0.42
N PHE A 446 -7.64 -0.70 -0.09
CA PHE A 446 -7.33 0.00 -1.33
C PHE A 446 -6.47 -0.89 -2.21
N ARG A 447 -7.07 -1.37 -3.31
CA ARG A 447 -6.34 -1.97 -4.42
C ARG A 447 -5.30 -0.99 -4.96
N MET A 448 -4.27 -1.52 -5.62
CA MET A 448 -3.35 -0.68 -6.36
C MET A 448 -4.08 0.14 -7.43
N MET A 449 -3.94 1.47 -7.41
CA MET A 449 -4.54 2.34 -8.42
C MET A 449 -3.73 2.27 -9.71
N ARG A 450 -4.40 2.28 -10.86
CA ARG A 450 -3.74 2.09 -12.17
C ARG A 450 -2.91 3.29 -12.60
N SER A 451 -3.24 4.49 -12.10
CA SER A 451 -2.55 5.73 -12.44
C SER A 451 -2.28 6.58 -11.20
N SER A 452 -1.27 7.45 -11.31
CA SER A 452 -0.97 8.47 -10.30
C SER A 452 -2.13 9.43 -10.05
N ASP A 453 -2.96 9.68 -11.07
CA ASP A 453 -4.09 10.60 -10.99
C ASP A 453 -5.22 10.01 -10.15
N ASP A 454 -5.51 8.71 -10.34
CA ASP A 454 -6.52 8.00 -9.56
C ASP A 454 -6.05 7.85 -8.11
N ALA A 455 -4.76 7.57 -7.89
CA ALA A 455 -4.16 7.58 -6.57
C ALA A 455 -4.32 8.93 -5.86
N ALA A 456 -4.07 10.05 -6.55
CA ALA A 456 -4.25 11.38 -5.99
C ALA A 456 -5.73 11.71 -5.72
N ALA A 457 -6.65 11.31 -6.60
CA ALA A 457 -8.08 11.55 -6.41
C ALA A 457 -8.63 10.81 -5.18
N VAL A 458 -8.23 9.56 -4.97
CA VAL A 458 -8.62 8.77 -3.78
C VAL A 458 -7.96 9.31 -2.52
N ALA A 459 -6.68 9.70 -2.58
CA ALA A 459 -6.01 10.36 -1.48
C ALA A 459 -6.68 11.70 -1.11
N ALA A 460 -7.15 12.48 -2.10
CA ALA A 460 -7.90 13.71 -1.89
C ALA A 460 -9.21 13.46 -1.15
N LEU A 461 -10.01 12.48 -1.61
CA LEU A 461 -11.25 12.09 -0.93
C LEU A 461 -10.99 11.74 0.54
N MET A 462 -10.03 10.86 0.80
CA MET A 462 -9.74 10.40 2.15
C MET A 462 -9.15 11.49 3.04
N ARG A 463 -8.25 12.32 2.51
CA ARG A 463 -7.72 13.47 3.26
C ARG A 463 -8.79 14.50 3.59
N THR A 464 -9.73 14.72 2.68
CA THR A 464 -10.89 15.58 2.91
C THR A 464 -11.77 15.02 4.03
N LEU A 465 -12.06 13.72 4.03
CA LEU A 465 -12.83 13.07 5.10
C LEU A 465 -12.13 13.22 6.46
N VAL A 466 -10.82 13.00 6.50
CA VAL A 466 -10.01 13.20 7.73
C VAL A 466 -10.11 14.65 8.21
N ALA A 467 -9.95 15.64 7.32
CA ALA A 467 -10.02 17.06 7.67
C ALA A 467 -11.41 17.49 8.18
N TRP A 468 -12.46 17.00 7.54
CA TRP A 468 -13.84 17.30 7.92
C TRP A 468 -14.20 16.63 9.25
N LEU A 469 -13.96 15.33 9.40
CA LEU A 469 -14.32 14.57 10.61
C LEU A 469 -13.53 15.02 11.86
N ALA A 470 -12.36 15.62 11.67
CA ALA A 470 -11.58 16.23 12.74
C ALA A 470 -12.27 17.49 13.33
N GLN A 471 -13.18 18.13 12.58
CA GLN A 471 -13.92 19.31 13.03
C GLN A 471 -15.42 19.05 13.21
N SER A 472 -15.88 17.88 12.81
CA SER A 472 -17.29 17.51 12.87
C SER A 472 -17.70 17.16 14.31
N ASP A 473 -18.83 17.68 14.77
CA ASP A 473 -19.44 17.25 16.03
C ASP A 473 -20.43 16.10 15.86
N THR A 474 -20.64 15.63 14.62
CA THR A 474 -21.65 14.61 14.30
C THR A 474 -21.33 13.30 14.99
N PRO A 475 -22.17 12.83 15.94
CA PRO A 475 -22.04 11.49 16.49
C PRO A 475 -22.51 10.50 15.44
N THR A 476 -21.62 9.67 14.92
CA THR A 476 -22.01 8.60 13.98
C THR A 476 -22.16 7.29 14.76
N SER A 477 -23.40 6.86 14.93
CA SER A 477 -23.72 5.49 15.37
C SER A 477 -23.42 4.52 14.22
N MET A 478 -22.85 3.36 14.54
CA MET A 478 -22.64 2.31 13.54
C MET A 478 -23.98 1.73 13.05
N ILE A 479 -24.02 1.36 11.78
CA ILE A 479 -25.13 0.66 11.15
C ILE A 479 -24.87 -0.85 11.22
N GLN A 480 -25.84 -1.60 11.75
CA GLN A 480 -25.88 -3.05 11.62
C GLN A 480 -26.43 -3.42 10.23
N TRP A 481 -25.54 -3.50 9.24
CA TRP A 481 -25.93 -3.83 7.87
C TRP A 481 -26.50 -5.25 7.75
N GLY A 482 -25.89 -6.22 8.46
CA GLY A 482 -26.24 -7.63 8.35
C GLY A 482 -26.09 -8.13 6.91
N THR A 483 -27.02 -8.97 6.45
CA THR A 483 -26.96 -9.51 5.08
C THR A 483 -27.06 -8.44 3.99
N ARG A 484 -27.64 -7.26 4.30
CA ARG A 484 -27.73 -6.15 3.33
C ARG A 484 -26.36 -5.66 2.87
N LEU A 485 -25.31 -5.84 3.66
CA LEU A 485 -23.93 -5.51 3.28
C LEU A 485 -23.53 -6.31 2.03
N HIS A 486 -23.69 -7.63 2.09
CA HIS A 486 -23.28 -8.56 1.02
C HIS A 486 -24.29 -8.65 -0.12
N ASP A 487 -25.54 -8.22 0.10
CA ASP A 487 -26.55 -8.15 -0.95
C ASP A 487 -26.41 -6.85 -1.77
N ARG A 488 -26.59 -5.68 -1.14
CA ARG A 488 -26.61 -4.38 -1.84
C ARG A 488 -25.21 -3.94 -2.24
N PHE A 489 -24.29 -3.87 -1.28
CA PHE A 489 -22.96 -3.30 -1.52
C PHE A 489 -22.00 -4.28 -2.20
N SER A 490 -22.49 -5.44 -2.63
CA SER A 490 -21.83 -6.25 -3.66
C SER A 490 -21.94 -5.64 -5.06
N LEU A 491 -22.94 -4.77 -5.29
CA LEU A 491 -23.31 -4.28 -6.61
C LEU A 491 -22.81 -2.84 -6.84
N PRO A 492 -22.14 -2.55 -7.97
CA PRO A 492 -21.64 -1.22 -8.32
C PRO A 492 -22.67 -0.10 -8.22
N PHE A 493 -23.94 -0.34 -8.56
CA PHE A 493 -25.02 0.65 -8.47
C PHE A 493 -25.15 1.24 -7.06
N TYR A 494 -25.20 0.37 -6.03
CA TYR A 494 -25.36 0.84 -4.65
C TYR A 494 -24.07 1.46 -4.12
N LEU A 495 -22.91 0.97 -4.54
CA LEU A 495 -21.61 1.57 -4.18
C LEU A 495 -21.46 2.97 -4.76
N LEU A 496 -21.78 3.18 -6.04
CA LEU A 496 -21.74 4.50 -6.68
C LEU A 496 -22.73 5.47 -6.05
N ARG A 497 -23.94 5.01 -5.74
CA ARG A 497 -24.96 5.82 -5.06
C ARG A 497 -24.47 6.28 -3.69
N ASP A 498 -23.94 5.37 -2.89
CA ASP A 498 -23.38 5.65 -1.57
C ASP A 498 -22.16 6.59 -1.66
N LEU A 499 -21.28 6.39 -2.65
CA LEU A 499 -20.11 7.25 -2.85
C LEU A 499 -20.49 8.68 -3.27
N ARG A 500 -21.55 8.84 -4.07
CA ARG A 500 -22.12 10.16 -4.40
C ARG A 500 -22.75 10.83 -3.18
N GLU A 501 -23.38 10.05 -2.29
CA GLU A 501 -23.88 10.57 -1.01
C GLU A 501 -22.72 11.10 -0.17
N VAL A 502 -21.61 10.36 -0.05
CA VAL A 502 -20.39 10.84 0.62
C VAL A 502 -19.87 12.15 0.01
N LEU A 503 -19.77 12.22 -1.32
CA LEU A 503 -19.31 13.43 -2.01
C LEU A 503 -20.26 14.63 -1.78
N SER A 504 -21.57 14.38 -1.71
CA SER A 504 -22.55 15.41 -1.36
C SER A 504 -22.40 15.86 0.08
N GLU A 505 -22.25 14.94 1.03
CA GLU A 505 -22.12 15.26 2.46
C GLU A 505 -20.88 16.11 2.75
N ILE A 506 -19.72 15.76 2.18
CA ILE A 506 -18.51 16.57 2.35
C ILE A 506 -18.63 17.93 1.67
N GLN A 507 -19.31 18.01 0.51
CA GLN A 507 -19.59 19.27 -0.18
C GLN A 507 -20.49 20.17 0.66
N ASP A 508 -21.57 19.63 1.22
CA ASP A 508 -22.53 20.34 2.08
C ASP A 508 -21.88 20.81 3.38
N ALA A 509 -20.90 20.06 3.88
CA ALA A 509 -20.08 20.45 5.03
C ALA A 509 -19.03 21.53 4.72
N GLY A 510 -18.90 21.98 3.46
CA GLY A 510 -17.90 22.94 3.02
C GLY A 510 -16.51 22.35 2.77
N PHE A 511 -16.42 21.03 2.68
CA PHE A 511 -15.22 20.25 2.40
C PHE A 511 -15.30 19.57 1.02
N GLY A 512 -15.75 20.30 -0.01
CA GLY A 512 -15.87 19.76 -1.36
C GLY A 512 -14.57 19.15 -1.90
N VAL A 513 -14.71 18.16 -2.78
CA VAL A 513 -13.62 17.66 -3.64
C VAL A 513 -13.89 18.20 -5.03
N GLU A 514 -12.87 18.73 -5.69
CA GLU A 514 -12.98 19.32 -7.01
C GLU A 514 -13.52 18.32 -8.04
N ASP A 515 -14.40 18.77 -8.93
CA ASP A 515 -15.14 17.91 -9.88
C ASP A 515 -14.24 16.96 -10.69
N VAL A 516 -13.04 17.40 -11.09
CA VAL A 516 -12.10 16.57 -11.85
C VAL A 516 -11.58 15.37 -11.03
N LEU A 517 -11.36 15.56 -9.73
CA LEU A 517 -10.94 14.49 -8.82
C LEU A 517 -12.14 13.61 -8.45
N ALA A 518 -13.30 14.22 -8.18
CA ALA A 518 -14.54 13.49 -7.89
C ALA A 518 -14.96 12.57 -9.05
N GLN A 519 -14.81 13.02 -10.30
CA GLN A 519 -15.09 12.19 -11.47
C GLN A 519 -14.18 10.96 -11.57
N ARG A 520 -12.90 11.08 -11.20
CA ARG A 520 -11.98 9.94 -11.16
C ARG A 520 -12.33 8.95 -10.06
N VAL A 521 -12.72 9.45 -8.89
CA VAL A 521 -13.22 8.64 -7.78
C VAL A 521 -14.47 7.86 -8.20
N LEU A 522 -15.35 8.44 -8.99
CA LEU A 522 -16.62 7.83 -9.46
C LEU A 522 -16.49 6.97 -10.72
N ASP A 523 -15.30 6.84 -11.30
CA ASP A 523 -15.11 6.15 -12.59
C ASP A 523 -15.39 4.64 -12.47
N ASP A 524 -16.45 4.18 -13.13
CA ASP A 524 -16.88 2.77 -13.18
C ASP A 524 -16.43 2.05 -14.45
N SER A 525 -15.69 2.72 -15.35
CA SER A 525 -15.34 2.19 -16.67
C SER A 525 -14.64 0.84 -16.62
N GLN A 526 -13.83 0.60 -15.58
CA GLN A 526 -13.12 -0.66 -15.37
C GLN A 526 -14.01 -1.82 -14.92
N LEU A 527 -15.23 -1.53 -14.46
CA LEU A 527 -16.21 -2.53 -14.05
C LEU A 527 -17.15 -2.91 -15.19
N VAL A 528 -17.30 -2.09 -16.22
CA VAL A 528 -18.23 -2.36 -17.32
C VAL A 528 -17.74 -3.51 -18.19
N LEU A 529 -18.49 -4.63 -18.18
CA LEU A 529 -18.23 -5.81 -19.02
C LEU A 529 -18.87 -5.67 -20.41
N GLY A 530 -19.97 -4.91 -20.51
CA GLY A 530 -20.62 -4.62 -21.78
C GLY A 530 -21.88 -3.77 -21.60
N GLU A 531 -22.23 -3.03 -22.65
CA GLU A 531 -23.44 -2.22 -22.70
C GLU A 531 -24.09 -2.25 -24.08
N CYS A 532 -25.42 -2.14 -24.14
CA CYS A 532 -26.16 -2.00 -25.39
C CYS A 532 -27.55 -1.39 -25.19
N ASP A 533 -28.09 -0.78 -26.23
CA ASP A 533 -29.47 -0.30 -26.27
C ASP A 533 -30.44 -1.40 -26.74
N LEU A 534 -31.47 -1.66 -25.94
CA LEU A 534 -32.52 -2.64 -26.16
C LEU A 534 -33.88 -1.92 -26.18
N ASN A 535 -34.35 -1.56 -27.37
CA ASN A 535 -35.64 -0.84 -27.55
C ASN A 535 -35.78 0.42 -26.66
N GLY A 536 -34.71 1.20 -26.54
CA GLY A 536 -34.70 2.44 -25.75
C GLY A 536 -34.39 2.23 -24.26
N ALA A 537 -34.29 0.99 -23.79
CA ALA A 537 -33.71 0.67 -22.50
C ALA A 537 -32.20 0.39 -22.65
N ARG A 538 -31.35 0.98 -21.81
CA ARG A 538 -29.90 0.73 -21.85
C ARG A 538 -29.56 -0.42 -20.91
N LEU A 539 -29.08 -1.52 -21.46
CA LEU A 539 -28.50 -2.62 -20.70
C LEU A 539 -27.04 -2.29 -20.39
N VAL A 540 -26.65 -2.40 -19.13
CA VAL A 540 -25.25 -2.37 -18.69
C VAL A 540 -25.00 -3.59 -17.81
N VAL A 541 -23.95 -4.34 -18.14
CA VAL A 541 -23.46 -5.45 -17.32
C VAL A 541 -22.13 -5.04 -16.71
N ARG A 542 -22.03 -5.10 -15.38
CA ARG A 542 -20.81 -4.73 -14.65
C ARG A 542 -20.28 -5.91 -13.84
N GLN A 543 -18.97 -5.99 -13.70
CA GLN A 543 -18.32 -6.82 -12.70
C GLN A 543 -18.73 -6.31 -11.31
N ALA A 544 -19.22 -7.22 -10.48
CA ALA A 544 -19.59 -6.95 -9.10
C ALA A 544 -18.63 -7.66 -8.14
N ILE A 545 -18.68 -7.27 -6.87
CA ILE A 545 -17.82 -7.83 -5.82
C ILE A 545 -18.36 -9.20 -5.42
N ASP A 546 -17.47 -10.17 -5.28
CA ASP A 546 -17.83 -11.45 -4.68
C ASP A 546 -17.06 -11.68 -3.37
N PHE A 547 -17.70 -12.43 -2.49
CA PHE A 547 -17.17 -12.73 -1.16
C PHE A 547 -16.67 -14.17 -1.21
N TRP A 548 -15.36 -14.37 -1.26
CA TRP A 548 -14.77 -15.71 -1.32
C TRP A 548 -14.52 -16.23 0.10
N PRO A 549 -15.30 -17.22 0.54
CA PRO A 549 -15.13 -17.79 1.86
C PRO A 549 -13.91 -18.69 1.95
N VAL A 550 -13.32 -18.74 3.14
CA VAL A 550 -12.38 -19.80 3.50
C VAL A 550 -13.15 -21.12 3.64
N VAL A 551 -12.62 -22.17 3.03
CA VAL A 551 -13.16 -23.53 3.13
C VAL A 551 -12.41 -24.33 4.18
N GLY A 552 -13.12 -25.24 4.85
CA GLY A 552 -12.51 -26.17 5.78
C GLY A 552 -11.65 -27.18 5.05
N ASP A 553 -10.36 -27.24 5.39
CA ASP A 553 -9.46 -28.28 4.92
C ASP A 553 -9.25 -29.34 6.02
N PRO A 554 -9.82 -30.55 5.89
CA PRO A 554 -9.67 -31.60 6.88
C PRO A 554 -8.24 -32.15 6.99
N SER A 555 -7.35 -31.81 6.04
CA SER A 555 -5.97 -32.30 5.98
C SER A 555 -4.93 -31.30 6.50
N ALA A 556 -5.31 -30.06 6.80
CA ALA A 556 -4.38 -28.94 7.04
C ALA A 556 -4.51 -28.32 8.44
N ALA A 557 -4.53 -29.14 9.50
CA ALA A 557 -4.63 -28.65 10.89
C ALA A 557 -3.52 -27.64 11.29
N ASN A 558 -2.35 -27.70 10.64
CA ASN A 558 -1.16 -26.91 11.00
C ASN A 558 -0.65 -25.98 9.88
N GLN A 559 -1.43 -25.70 8.83
CA GLN A 559 -0.99 -24.79 7.76
C GLN A 559 -1.31 -23.33 8.09
N THR A 560 -0.39 -22.43 7.71
CA THR A 560 -0.56 -20.96 7.83
C THR A 560 -1.34 -20.37 6.65
N SER A 561 -1.33 -21.04 5.49
CA SER A 561 -2.16 -20.71 4.33
C SER A 561 -3.56 -21.31 4.47
N ARG A 562 -4.58 -20.54 4.07
CA ARG A 562 -5.99 -20.95 4.08
C ARG A 562 -6.46 -21.17 2.64
N ILE A 563 -7.28 -22.19 2.44
CA ILE A 563 -7.92 -22.42 1.14
C ILE A 563 -9.17 -21.53 1.06
N MET A 564 -9.27 -20.76 -0.02
CA MET A 564 -10.46 -19.96 -0.35
C MET A 564 -11.15 -20.56 -1.58
N ASP A 565 -12.47 -20.53 -1.59
CA ASP A 565 -13.26 -20.89 -2.77
C ASP A 565 -13.41 -19.66 -3.68
N SER A 566 -12.47 -19.48 -4.61
CA SER A 566 -12.50 -18.44 -5.64
C SER A 566 -13.22 -18.85 -6.92
N SER A 567 -14.00 -19.94 -6.88
CA SER A 567 -14.66 -20.50 -8.07
C SER A 567 -15.88 -19.75 -8.56
N THR A 568 -16.29 -18.69 -7.86
CA THR A 568 -17.46 -17.89 -8.20
C THR A 568 -17.08 -16.48 -8.62
N SER A 569 -17.86 -15.95 -9.56
CA SER A 569 -17.86 -14.53 -9.93
C SER A 569 -19.26 -13.96 -9.72
N ARG A 570 -19.33 -12.64 -9.64
CA ARG A 570 -20.58 -11.89 -9.55
C ARG A 570 -20.63 -10.80 -10.62
N ILE A 571 -21.80 -10.65 -11.24
CA ILE A 571 -22.11 -9.51 -12.09
C ILE A 571 -23.34 -8.75 -11.57
N GLU A 572 -23.39 -7.47 -11.90
CA GLU A 572 -24.58 -6.65 -11.87
C GLU A 572 -25.14 -6.56 -13.29
N ILE A 573 -26.44 -6.83 -13.43
CA ILE A 573 -27.22 -6.54 -14.63
C ILE A 573 -28.11 -5.36 -14.30
N ALA A 574 -27.89 -4.25 -15.01
CA ALA A 574 -28.68 -3.03 -14.90
C ALA A 574 -29.39 -2.75 -16.22
N LEU A 575 -30.71 -2.59 -16.17
CA LEU A 575 -31.50 -2.11 -17.29
C LEU A 575 -32.06 -0.73 -16.94
N GLU A 576 -31.46 0.30 -17.53
CA GLU A 576 -31.85 1.70 -17.34
C GLU A 576 -32.99 2.04 -18.30
N LEU A 577 -34.15 2.38 -17.74
CA LEU A 577 -35.34 2.76 -18.50
C LEU A 577 -35.45 4.29 -18.60
N PRO A 578 -35.85 4.84 -19.76
CA PRO A 578 -36.12 6.27 -19.90
C PRO A 578 -37.09 6.80 -18.85
N ALA A 579 -36.93 8.06 -18.45
CA ALA A 579 -37.82 8.71 -17.49
C ALA A 579 -39.29 8.75 -17.97
N SER A 580 -39.52 8.74 -19.29
CA SER A 580 -40.84 8.74 -19.92
C SER A 580 -41.49 7.35 -20.03
N THR A 581 -40.85 6.27 -19.55
CA THR A 581 -41.37 4.91 -19.68
C THR A 581 -42.63 4.72 -18.82
N SER A 582 -43.71 4.25 -19.45
CA SER A 582 -44.97 3.96 -18.76
C SER A 582 -44.86 2.73 -17.83
N ALA A 583 -45.83 2.57 -16.92
CA ALA A 583 -45.85 1.41 -16.01
C ALA A 583 -45.88 0.07 -16.78
N ASP A 584 -46.57 0.01 -17.92
CA ASP A 584 -46.67 -1.18 -18.75
C ASP A 584 -45.37 -1.46 -19.51
N GLU A 585 -44.70 -0.44 -20.04
CA GLU A 585 -43.40 -0.56 -20.73
C GLU A 585 -42.23 -0.91 -19.78
N SER A 586 -42.44 -0.77 -18.46
CA SER A 586 -41.44 -1.09 -17.43
C SER A 586 -41.42 -2.56 -16.97
N GLN A 587 -42.30 -3.41 -17.50
CA GLN A 587 -42.44 -4.82 -17.09
C GLN A 587 -41.48 -5.80 -17.78
N TRP A 588 -40.21 -5.42 -17.98
CA TRP A 588 -39.22 -6.31 -18.59
C TRP A 588 -39.07 -7.61 -17.81
N GLU A 589 -38.96 -8.72 -18.53
CA GLU A 589 -38.73 -10.03 -17.95
C GLU A 589 -37.27 -10.46 -18.19
N LEU A 590 -36.63 -10.93 -17.11
CA LEU A 590 -35.31 -11.54 -17.14
C LEU A 590 -35.46 -13.03 -16.90
N THR A 591 -34.90 -13.86 -17.78
CA THR A 591 -34.87 -15.32 -17.60
C THR A 591 -33.44 -15.85 -17.65
N MET A 592 -33.14 -16.81 -16.78
CA MET A 592 -31.85 -17.50 -16.69
C MET A 592 -32.10 -18.98 -16.43
N LEU A 593 -31.45 -19.86 -17.19
CA LEU A 593 -31.61 -21.33 -17.04
C LEU A 593 -33.08 -21.79 -17.04
N GLY A 594 -33.94 -21.12 -17.81
CA GLY A 594 -35.38 -21.43 -17.88
C GLY A 594 -36.21 -20.91 -16.70
N HIS A 595 -35.63 -20.15 -15.79
CA HIS A 595 -36.32 -19.54 -14.65
C HIS A 595 -36.45 -18.03 -14.82
N THR A 596 -37.63 -17.49 -14.51
CA THR A 596 -37.84 -16.04 -14.39
C THR A 596 -37.13 -15.50 -13.15
N VAL A 597 -36.27 -14.51 -13.35
CA VAL A 597 -35.45 -13.89 -12.31
C VAL A 597 -36.08 -12.53 -11.96
N PRO A 598 -36.47 -12.30 -10.68
CA PRO A 598 -37.13 -11.06 -10.31
C PRO A 598 -36.17 -9.88 -10.30
N TRP A 599 -36.61 -8.75 -10.85
CA TRP A 599 -35.91 -7.48 -10.77
C TRP A 599 -36.04 -6.82 -9.41
N VAL A 600 -34.96 -6.17 -8.97
CA VAL A 600 -35.07 -5.08 -7.99
C VAL A 600 -35.30 -3.79 -8.76
N ARG A 601 -36.32 -3.02 -8.37
CA ARG A 601 -36.63 -1.74 -9.01
C ARG A 601 -36.08 -0.61 -8.16
N GLU A 602 -35.14 0.15 -8.71
CA GLU A 602 -34.56 1.33 -8.09
C GLU A 602 -34.88 2.58 -8.90
N LYS A 603 -34.75 3.73 -8.23
CA LYS A 603 -34.80 5.06 -8.84
C LYS A 603 -33.42 5.69 -8.75
N GLU A 604 -32.95 6.22 -9.87
CA GLU A 604 -31.75 7.04 -9.96
C GLU A 604 -32.16 8.32 -10.69
N ASP A 605 -32.15 9.46 -10.00
CA ASP A 605 -32.80 10.69 -10.49
C ASP A 605 -34.25 10.42 -10.94
N ASP A 606 -34.62 10.78 -12.18
CA ASP A 606 -35.94 10.55 -12.75
C ASP A 606 -36.08 9.20 -13.50
N ARG A 607 -34.99 8.45 -13.67
CA ARG A 607 -34.99 7.16 -14.39
C ARG A 607 -35.27 5.98 -13.47
N THR A 608 -35.90 4.96 -14.02
CA THR A 608 -36.10 3.67 -13.35
C THR A 608 -34.98 2.73 -13.76
N VAL A 609 -34.33 2.09 -12.80
CA VAL A 609 -33.29 1.09 -13.06
C VAL A 609 -33.77 -0.27 -12.55
N LEU A 610 -33.83 -1.26 -13.44
CA LEU A 610 -34.06 -2.64 -13.06
C LEU A 610 -32.72 -3.31 -12.81
N LEU A 611 -32.51 -3.81 -11.60
CA LEU A 611 -31.23 -4.32 -11.13
C LEU A 611 -31.30 -5.78 -10.73
N ARG A 612 -30.25 -6.52 -11.07
CA ARG A 612 -30.04 -7.87 -10.56
C ARG A 612 -28.57 -8.22 -10.40
N GLY A 613 -28.20 -8.62 -9.19
CA GLY A 613 -26.94 -9.31 -8.94
C GLY A 613 -27.04 -10.80 -9.29
N VAL A 614 -26.05 -11.32 -10.00
CA VAL A 614 -25.97 -12.75 -10.36
C VAL A 614 -24.62 -13.29 -9.94
N ARG A 615 -24.62 -14.25 -9.02
CA ARG A 615 -23.43 -15.01 -8.64
C ARG A 615 -23.46 -16.37 -9.34
N TYR A 616 -22.38 -16.74 -10.00
CA TYR A 616 -22.28 -17.97 -10.78
C TYR A 616 -20.88 -18.59 -10.66
N LYS A 617 -20.78 -19.90 -10.93
CA LYS A 617 -19.52 -20.62 -10.87
C LYS A 617 -18.78 -20.51 -12.21
N THR A 618 -17.48 -20.19 -12.16
CA THR A 618 -16.60 -19.97 -13.33
C THR A 618 -15.62 -21.11 -13.58
N PHE A 619 -15.28 -21.92 -12.56
CA PHE A 619 -14.47 -23.15 -12.71
C PHE A 619 -14.75 -24.16 -11.57
N HIS A 620 -14.23 -25.39 -11.66
CA HIS A 620 -14.28 -26.36 -10.54
C HIS A 620 -12.97 -26.31 -9.74
N PRO A 621 -12.98 -25.83 -8.49
CA PRO A 621 -11.81 -25.89 -7.62
C PRO A 621 -11.67 -27.30 -7.04
N LEU A 622 -10.50 -27.61 -6.47
CA LEU A 622 -10.27 -28.89 -5.80
C LEU A 622 -11.23 -29.12 -4.62
N ILE A 623 -11.52 -28.06 -3.86
CA ILE A 623 -12.41 -28.08 -2.70
C ILE A 623 -13.46 -26.97 -2.84
N PRO A 624 -14.59 -27.22 -3.52
CA PRO A 624 -15.67 -26.25 -3.66
C PRO A 624 -16.62 -26.27 -2.45
N ILE A 625 -17.22 -25.13 -2.13
CA ILE A 625 -18.35 -25.06 -1.19
C ILE A 625 -19.60 -25.72 -1.77
N SER A 626 -19.81 -25.55 -3.07
CA SER A 626 -21.02 -26.05 -3.74
C SER A 626 -20.64 -27.02 -4.85
N PRO A 627 -20.21 -28.27 -4.54
CA PRO A 627 -19.71 -29.22 -5.53
C PRO A 627 -20.73 -29.54 -6.65
N MET A 628 -22.03 -29.51 -6.33
CA MET A 628 -23.12 -29.85 -7.26
C MET A 628 -23.56 -28.70 -8.18
N VAL A 629 -23.00 -27.50 -8.01
CA VAL A 629 -23.28 -26.36 -8.90
C VAL A 629 -22.33 -26.47 -10.10
N GLU A 630 -22.88 -26.54 -11.31
CA GLU A 630 -22.10 -26.60 -12.54
C GLU A 630 -21.47 -25.24 -12.88
N VAL A 631 -20.37 -25.29 -13.65
CA VAL A 631 -19.76 -24.08 -14.23
C VAL A 631 -20.66 -23.51 -15.32
N LEU A 632 -20.90 -22.19 -15.26
CA LEU A 632 -21.66 -21.45 -16.26
C LEU A 632 -20.72 -20.58 -17.08
N ASP A 633 -20.20 -21.14 -18.18
CA ASP A 633 -19.38 -20.43 -19.17
C ASP A 633 -19.71 -20.88 -20.61
N PRO A 634 -20.43 -20.05 -21.39
CA PRO A 634 -20.88 -18.70 -21.04
C PRO A 634 -22.02 -18.69 -20.01
N LEU A 635 -22.10 -17.60 -19.24
CA LEU A 635 -23.33 -17.23 -18.54
C LEU A 635 -24.33 -16.71 -19.58
N GLU A 636 -25.52 -17.31 -19.65
CA GLU A 636 -26.58 -16.93 -20.60
C GLU A 636 -27.82 -16.41 -19.85
N PHE A 637 -28.37 -15.29 -20.32
CA PHE A 637 -29.66 -14.78 -19.88
C PHE A 637 -30.46 -14.20 -21.05
N CYS A 638 -31.79 -14.22 -20.92
CA CYS A 638 -32.69 -13.64 -21.91
C CYS A 638 -33.50 -12.48 -21.31
N LEU A 639 -33.65 -11.42 -22.09
CA LEU A 639 -34.47 -10.26 -21.78
C LEU A 639 -35.64 -10.19 -22.75
N SER A 640 -36.84 -9.96 -22.26
CA SER A 640 -38.03 -9.70 -23.08
C SER A 640 -38.74 -8.43 -22.61
N SER A 641 -39.10 -7.60 -23.58
CA SER A 641 -39.87 -6.37 -23.34
C SER A 641 -41.36 -6.70 -23.32
N PRO A 642 -42.16 -6.02 -22.48
CA PRO A 642 -43.62 -6.13 -22.49
C PRO A 642 -44.20 -5.84 -23.87
N GLY A 643 -45.14 -6.68 -24.33
CA GLY A 643 -45.87 -6.46 -25.57
C GLY A 643 -45.03 -6.55 -26.85
N LYS A 644 -43.80 -7.04 -26.79
CA LYS A 644 -42.91 -7.26 -27.95
C LYS A 644 -42.64 -8.75 -28.12
N GLU A 645 -42.66 -9.23 -29.37
CA GLU A 645 -42.29 -10.62 -29.69
C GLU A 645 -40.77 -10.87 -29.65
N GLN A 646 -39.97 -9.80 -29.64
CA GLN A 646 -38.51 -9.91 -29.62
C GLN A 646 -38.00 -10.16 -28.19
N ALA A 647 -37.14 -11.16 -28.07
CA ALA A 647 -36.32 -11.41 -26.89
C ALA A 647 -34.84 -11.33 -27.27
N TRP A 648 -34.02 -10.76 -26.40
CA TRP A 648 -32.57 -10.68 -26.55
C TRP A 648 -31.92 -11.76 -25.72
N ARG A 649 -31.07 -12.56 -26.36
CA ARG A 649 -30.21 -13.54 -25.69
C ARG A 649 -28.83 -12.93 -25.52
N VAL A 650 -28.40 -12.79 -24.28
CA VAL A 650 -27.07 -12.27 -23.91
C VAL A 650 -26.21 -13.42 -23.40
N ARG A 651 -24.97 -13.48 -23.88
CA ARG A 651 -23.97 -14.48 -23.47
C ARG A 651 -22.70 -13.76 -23.01
N LEU A 652 -22.32 -13.99 -21.77
CA LEU A 652 -21.07 -13.51 -21.20
C LEU A 652 -20.10 -14.68 -21.13
N PHE A 653 -19.01 -14.58 -21.90
CA PHE A 653 -17.95 -15.59 -21.93
C PHE A 653 -16.82 -15.16 -21.01
N ASN A 654 -16.32 -16.07 -20.17
CA ASN A 654 -15.12 -15.79 -19.38
C ASN A 654 -13.86 -15.83 -20.26
N TRP A 655 -13.84 -16.70 -21.28
CA TRP A 655 -12.76 -16.81 -22.26
C TRP A 655 -13.23 -16.33 -23.64
N GLN A 656 -12.39 -16.44 -24.67
CA GLN A 656 -12.91 -16.30 -26.04
C GLN A 656 -14.03 -17.33 -26.29
N PRO A 657 -15.00 -17.06 -27.17
CA PRO A 657 -16.10 -17.99 -27.45
C PRO A 657 -15.68 -19.40 -27.89
N ASP A 658 -14.48 -19.53 -28.46
CA ASP A 658 -13.84 -20.80 -28.83
C ASP A 658 -12.93 -21.37 -27.74
N ARG A 659 -12.99 -20.80 -26.53
CA ARG A 659 -12.23 -21.15 -25.32
C ARG A 659 -10.72 -20.95 -25.43
N ARG A 660 -10.27 -20.08 -26.34
CA ARG A 660 -8.86 -19.66 -26.40
C ARG A 660 -8.55 -18.55 -25.40
N ALA A 661 -7.29 -18.48 -25.01
CA ALA A 661 -6.73 -17.34 -24.29
C ALA A 661 -6.71 -16.10 -25.19
N TYR A 662 -6.85 -14.91 -24.60
CA TYR A 662 -6.58 -13.65 -25.26
C TYR A 662 -5.08 -13.47 -25.45
N ASP A 663 -4.70 -12.86 -26.58
CA ASP A 663 -3.32 -12.46 -26.83
C ASP A 663 -2.95 -11.35 -25.83
N GLY A 664 -1.90 -11.53 -25.01
CA GLY A 664 -1.54 -10.51 -24.01
C GLY A 664 -0.91 -11.00 -22.71
N LEU A 665 -0.61 -12.28 -22.58
CA LEU A 665 0.38 -12.83 -21.65
C LEU A 665 1.47 -13.56 -22.44
#